data_AF-B2HJR3-F1
#
_entry.id   AF-B2HJR3-F1
#
_cell.length_a   1.000
_cell.length_b   1.000
_cell.length_c   1.000
_cell.angle_alpha   90.00
_cell.angle_beta   90.00
_cell.angle_gamma   90.00
#
_symmetry.space_group_name_H-M   'P 1'
#
loop_
_entity.id
_entity.type
_entity.pdbx_description
1 polymer ?
#
loop_
_entity_poly.entity_id
_entity_poly.type
_entity_poly.pdbx_seq_one_letter_code
_entity_poly.pdbx_strand_id
1 'polypeptide(L)'
;MSFVIAVPDFIGSAATDLTGIGSTLSAANAAAAIPTTEILAAAEDEISTAIAALFSGHAQAYQAASAQAAAFGSRFVQALTSGAGAYTSAEAASAASIADPLLAAINAPALALTGRPLIGNGANGTPGTGADGAAGGWLLGNGGAGGSGAAGSGQNGGAGGAAGLFGSGGAGGTGGSSSTGNGGAGGAGGAGGLLLGNAGTGGAGGYSNFLTASGGVGGTGGTGGLFGAGGLGGTGGASGMDTGGDGGAGGAGGLLAGLFGSGGGNGGNGGFGSVNGGAGGDGGDGGALAGPGGSGGSGAFGGTLGGDGGAGGAAGLLFGPGGSGGAGGATFSGTGGVGGAGGHAGLFGDGGAGAVGGFSSVDGGAGGAGGDAGWFGNGGIGGAGGAGYFSSGGVGGGGGTGGVLFGNGGAGGNGGTASTGGAGGGGGAGVLIGNGGNAGIGGAGVTVGGTGVGGTSGLLLGLDGFNAPASASPIHALQQQALTAINGPIQTLTGRPLIGNGTPAAAGSGADGAAGGWLLGDGGAGGSAPLFTAQDAGAGGAAGLWGTGGTGGAGGTSTGGLGGAGGEGGAGGFLAGTGGAGGAGGFSPATGTGAGGVGGAGGAGGLFGGGGGGGVGGGSLAGPGGGGGAGGAGGPLSGLVGAGGGAGGHGGPGDTDGGDGGAGGNGGLLGGAGGAGGTGGYSDDAPSSNGGAGGNAGLLFGNGGHGGSGGASRGFAGTGGAGGNAGLLFGSGGFGGFGGFGSGGGSGGNGGNAGLFGSGGDGGAGGFGVFIDGGSGGSGGSGGPLLGTGGSGGAGGECDLGGFGDGGDGGDGGGAMLIGNGGNGGNGAAGATAGTDGKGGAGGTGGTLLGEDGLNGLT
;
A
#
# COMPACT_ATOMS: atom_id res chain seq x y z
N MET A 1 39.86 9.61 -39.11
CA MET A 1 38.44 9.25 -38.98
C MET A 1 37.80 10.30 -38.10
N SER A 2 36.80 11.02 -38.60
CA SER A 2 36.06 11.98 -37.77
C SER A 2 35.14 11.19 -36.84
N PHE A 3 35.29 11.37 -35.53
CA PHE A 3 34.32 10.84 -34.58
C PHE A 3 33.01 11.59 -34.77
N VAL A 4 31.95 10.86 -35.11
CA VAL A 4 30.59 11.37 -35.05
C VAL A 4 30.11 11.06 -33.63
N ILE A 5 29.88 12.10 -32.84
CA ILE A 5 29.24 11.98 -31.53
C ILE A 5 27.75 12.21 -31.78
N ALA A 6 26.95 11.15 -31.68
CA ALA A 6 25.50 11.24 -31.62
C ALA A 6 25.10 11.23 -30.13
N VAL A 7 24.10 12.02 -29.76
CA VAL A 7 23.51 12.00 -28.42
C VAL A 7 22.06 11.53 -28.58
N PRO A 8 21.78 10.22 -28.43
CA PRO A 8 20.46 9.65 -28.73
C PRO A 8 19.31 10.33 -27.99
N ASP A 9 19.54 10.80 -26.76
CA ASP A 9 18.54 11.51 -25.95
C ASP A 9 18.05 12.81 -26.59
N PHE A 10 18.94 13.59 -27.21
CA PHE A 10 18.56 14.82 -27.93
C PHE A 10 17.75 14.50 -29.19
N ILE A 11 18.03 13.37 -29.85
CA ILE A 11 17.32 12.92 -31.05
C ILE A 11 15.90 12.45 -30.68
N GLY A 12 15.77 11.74 -29.54
CA GLY A 12 14.48 11.33 -28.99
C GLY A 12 13.60 12.52 -28.56
N SER A 13 14.16 13.51 -27.86
CA SER A 13 13.43 14.73 -27.47
C SER A 13 12.92 15.50 -28.70
N ALA A 14 13.74 15.65 -29.73
CA ALA A 14 13.34 16.32 -30.97
C ALA A 14 12.19 15.59 -31.70
N ALA A 15 12.16 14.25 -31.66
CA ALA A 15 11.06 13.46 -32.24
C ALA A 15 9.72 13.70 -31.52
N THR A 16 9.77 13.84 -30.18
CA THR A 16 8.60 14.17 -29.36
C THR A 16 8.08 15.58 -29.65
N ASP A 17 8.97 16.57 -29.73
CA ASP A 17 8.60 17.95 -30.06
C ASP A 17 7.96 18.05 -31.45
N LEU A 18 8.52 17.34 -32.44
CA LEU A 18 7.97 17.26 -33.80
C LEU A 18 6.60 16.58 -33.85
N THR A 19 6.36 15.58 -33.00
CA THR A 19 5.03 14.97 -32.83
C THR A 19 4.01 15.99 -32.30
N GLY A 20 4.39 16.80 -31.32
CA GLY A 20 3.54 17.88 -30.78
C GLY A 20 3.23 18.99 -31.80
N ILE A 21 4.21 19.37 -32.63
CA ILE A 21 3.99 20.31 -33.75
C ILE A 21 3.07 19.69 -34.81
N GLY A 22 3.23 18.40 -35.09
CA GLY A 22 2.36 17.67 -36.02
C GLY A 22 0.90 17.65 -35.56
N SER A 23 0.65 17.36 -34.29
CA SER A 23 -0.71 17.30 -33.74
C SER A 23 -1.40 18.66 -33.72
N THR A 24 -0.70 19.72 -33.34
CA THR A 24 -1.21 21.11 -33.35
C THR A 24 -1.56 21.58 -34.76
N LEU A 25 -0.71 21.27 -35.75
CA LEU A 25 -0.96 21.64 -37.15
C LEU A 25 -2.13 20.85 -37.75
N SER A 26 -2.25 19.55 -37.44
CA SER A 26 -3.40 18.73 -37.86
C SER A 26 -4.72 19.23 -37.25
N ALA A 27 -4.73 19.61 -35.97
CA ALA A 27 -5.90 20.19 -35.32
C ALA A 27 -6.31 21.53 -35.95
N ALA A 28 -5.34 22.40 -36.26
CA ALA A 28 -5.60 23.69 -36.92
C ALA A 28 -6.17 23.52 -38.35
N ASN A 29 -5.62 22.58 -39.13
CA ASN A 29 -6.12 22.29 -40.47
C ASN A 29 -7.52 21.67 -40.46
N ALA A 30 -7.83 20.82 -39.46
CA ALA A 30 -9.16 20.26 -39.27
C ALA A 30 -10.19 21.33 -38.88
N ALA A 31 -9.84 22.24 -37.96
CA ALA A 31 -10.71 23.34 -37.54
C ALA A 31 -11.02 24.32 -38.69
N ALA A 32 -10.07 24.53 -39.60
CA ALA A 32 -10.23 25.39 -40.76
C ALA A 32 -11.01 24.76 -41.92
N ALA A 33 -11.28 23.45 -41.91
CA ALA A 33 -11.84 22.73 -43.06
C ALA A 33 -13.22 23.25 -43.46
N ILE A 34 -14.23 23.09 -42.59
CA ILE A 34 -15.63 23.49 -42.85
C ILE A 34 -15.76 24.97 -43.26
N PRO A 35 -15.23 25.95 -42.50
CA PRO A 35 -15.43 27.37 -42.82
C PRO A 35 -14.73 27.83 -44.11
N THR A 36 -13.78 27.05 -44.65
CA THR A 36 -13.05 27.41 -45.88
C THR A 36 -13.52 26.64 -47.11
N THR A 37 -14.12 25.46 -46.96
CA THR A 37 -14.61 24.64 -48.08
C THR A 37 -16.09 24.83 -48.41
N GLU A 38 -16.87 25.44 -47.51
CA GLU A 38 -18.32 25.64 -47.65
C GLU A 38 -18.68 27.13 -47.78
N ILE A 39 -17.91 27.88 -48.57
CA ILE A 39 -18.17 29.31 -48.76
C ILE A 39 -19.41 29.46 -49.64
N LEU A 40 -20.45 30.11 -49.11
CA LEU A 40 -21.66 30.43 -49.87
C LEU A 40 -21.45 31.65 -50.77
N ALA A 41 -22.13 31.66 -51.92
CA ALA A 41 -22.21 32.83 -52.78
C ALA A 41 -22.87 34.00 -52.02
N ALA A 42 -22.29 35.19 -52.10
CA ALA A 42 -22.82 36.38 -51.39
C ALA A 42 -24.15 36.88 -51.98
N ALA A 43 -24.44 36.55 -53.24
CA ALA A 43 -25.70 36.81 -53.94
C ALA A 43 -25.93 35.73 -55.03
N GLU A 44 -27.13 35.69 -55.61
CA GLU A 44 -27.54 34.68 -56.61
C GLU A 44 -26.89 34.88 -57.99
N ASP A 45 -25.98 35.83 -58.14
CA ASP A 45 -25.30 36.11 -59.40
C ASP A 45 -24.14 35.14 -59.68
N GLU A 46 -23.81 35.01 -60.96
CA GLU A 46 -22.79 34.08 -61.45
C GLU A 46 -21.38 34.46 -60.97
N ILE A 47 -21.11 35.73 -60.66
CA ILE A 47 -19.80 36.18 -60.17
C ILE A 47 -19.61 35.75 -58.71
N SER A 48 -20.62 35.98 -57.86
CA SER A 48 -20.63 35.50 -56.47
C SER A 48 -20.51 33.98 -56.39
N THR A 49 -21.19 33.25 -57.28
CA THR A 49 -21.10 31.79 -57.39
C THR A 49 -19.71 31.33 -57.83
N ALA A 50 -19.11 31.98 -58.84
CA ALA A 50 -17.77 31.64 -59.32
C ALA A 50 -16.67 31.93 -58.28
N ILE A 51 -16.79 33.02 -57.51
CA ILE A 51 -15.85 33.36 -56.44
C ILE A 51 -15.94 32.34 -55.29
N ALA A 52 -17.15 31.99 -54.86
CA ALA A 52 -17.38 30.94 -53.85
C ALA A 52 -16.80 29.59 -54.28
N ALA A 53 -16.99 29.21 -55.55
CA ALA A 53 -16.43 27.98 -56.13
C ALA A 53 -14.88 28.01 -56.19
N LEU A 54 -14.28 29.16 -56.53
CA LEU A 54 -12.82 29.32 -56.57
C LEU A 54 -12.19 29.15 -55.18
N PHE A 55 -12.71 29.83 -54.16
CA PHE A 55 -12.16 29.74 -52.81
C PHE A 55 -12.41 28.37 -52.17
N SER A 56 -13.58 27.77 -52.39
CA SER A 56 -13.88 26.41 -51.92
C SER A 56 -12.98 25.38 -52.60
N GLY A 57 -12.73 25.53 -53.92
CA GLY A 57 -11.79 24.68 -54.66
C GLY A 57 -10.33 24.85 -54.20
N HIS A 58 -9.90 26.08 -53.87
CA HIS A 58 -8.57 26.34 -53.33
C HIS A 58 -8.39 25.72 -51.93
N ALA A 59 -9.40 25.83 -51.07
CA ALA A 59 -9.40 25.23 -49.74
C ALA A 59 -9.31 23.70 -49.81
N GLN A 60 -10.02 23.05 -50.74
CA GLN A 60 -9.91 21.61 -50.97
C GLN A 60 -8.49 21.19 -51.41
N ALA A 61 -7.85 21.97 -52.29
CA ALA A 61 -6.46 21.73 -52.69
C ALA A 61 -5.47 21.92 -51.52
N TYR A 62 -5.69 22.92 -50.67
CA TYR A 62 -4.90 23.13 -49.46
C TYR A 62 -5.05 21.97 -48.46
N GLN A 63 -6.28 21.48 -48.24
CA GLN A 63 -6.54 20.33 -47.37
C GLN A 63 -5.79 19.08 -47.87
N ALA A 64 -5.82 18.81 -49.17
CA ALA A 64 -5.07 17.70 -49.77
C ALA A 64 -3.54 17.85 -49.61
N ALA A 65 -3.01 19.06 -49.76
CA ALA A 65 -1.59 19.34 -49.55
C ALA A 65 -1.18 19.21 -48.07
N SER A 66 -2.03 19.64 -47.14
CA SER A 66 -1.80 19.54 -45.69
C SER A 66 -1.76 18.09 -45.21
N ALA A 67 -2.58 17.21 -45.80
CA ALA A 67 -2.56 15.77 -45.53
C ALA A 67 -1.25 15.11 -46.00
N GLN A 68 -0.71 15.54 -47.14
CA GLN A 68 0.60 15.08 -47.62
C GLN A 68 1.74 15.54 -46.71
N ALA A 69 1.68 16.79 -46.21
CA ALA A 69 2.65 17.31 -45.25
C ALA A 69 2.60 16.55 -43.91
N ALA A 70 1.41 16.21 -43.41
CA ALA A 70 1.23 15.41 -42.20
C ALA A 70 1.83 13.99 -42.36
N ALA A 71 1.63 13.36 -43.52
CA ALA A 71 2.23 12.05 -43.83
C ALA A 71 3.76 12.09 -43.96
N PHE A 72 4.33 13.22 -44.40
CA PHE A 72 5.77 13.43 -44.39
C PHE A 72 6.29 13.60 -42.95
N GLY A 73 5.62 14.42 -42.14
CA GLY A 73 5.99 14.65 -40.75
C GLY A 73 6.02 13.35 -39.93
N SER A 74 5.03 12.48 -40.09
CA SER A 74 4.99 11.19 -39.39
C SER A 74 6.15 10.26 -39.78
N ARG A 75 6.49 10.18 -41.08
CA ARG A 75 7.64 9.40 -41.56
C ARG A 75 8.97 9.95 -41.09
N PHE A 76 9.10 11.27 -41.01
CA PHE A 76 10.31 11.93 -40.52
C PHE A 76 10.54 11.66 -39.03
N VAL A 77 9.49 11.79 -38.21
CA VAL A 77 9.53 11.40 -36.78
C VAL A 77 9.90 9.93 -36.63
N GLN A 78 9.26 9.05 -37.40
CA GLN A 78 9.55 7.61 -37.38
C GLN A 78 11.01 7.30 -37.71
N ALA A 79 11.58 7.96 -38.71
CA ALA A 79 12.99 7.81 -39.08
C ALA A 79 13.94 8.32 -37.97
N LEU A 80 13.57 9.42 -37.30
CA LEU A 80 14.36 10.02 -36.22
C LEU A 80 14.39 9.11 -34.98
N THR A 81 13.24 8.57 -34.59
CA THR A 81 13.11 7.58 -33.51
C THR A 81 13.89 6.29 -33.83
N SER A 82 13.78 5.79 -35.07
CA SER A 82 14.54 4.62 -35.51
C SER A 82 16.06 4.87 -35.50
N GLY A 83 16.49 6.08 -35.85
CA GLY A 83 17.90 6.49 -35.82
C GLY A 83 18.46 6.52 -34.40
N ALA A 84 17.72 7.07 -33.43
CA ALA A 84 18.12 7.06 -32.03
C ALA A 84 18.31 5.63 -31.50
N GLY A 85 17.37 4.72 -31.80
CA GLY A 85 17.46 3.30 -31.44
C GLY A 85 18.63 2.55 -32.07
N ALA A 86 19.05 2.95 -33.28
CA ALA A 86 20.22 2.34 -33.94
C ALA A 86 21.54 2.73 -33.26
N TYR A 87 21.66 3.97 -32.76
CA TYR A 87 22.87 4.40 -32.04
C TYR A 87 22.95 3.79 -30.65
N THR A 88 21.85 3.70 -29.90
CA THR A 88 21.82 3.05 -28.59
C THR A 88 22.13 1.55 -28.67
N SER A 89 21.57 0.85 -29.66
CA SER A 89 21.87 -0.58 -29.88
C SER A 89 23.32 -0.84 -30.29
N ALA A 90 23.96 0.06 -31.04
CA ALA A 90 25.38 -0.05 -31.38
C ALA A 90 26.31 0.11 -30.15
N GLU A 91 25.96 0.98 -29.21
CA GLU A 91 26.67 1.14 -27.94
C GLU A 91 26.52 -0.13 -27.07
N ALA A 92 25.30 -0.67 -26.97
CA ALA A 92 25.02 -1.91 -26.22
C ALA A 92 25.79 -3.12 -26.79
N ALA A 93 25.79 -3.30 -28.11
CA ALA A 93 26.52 -4.39 -28.77
C ALA A 93 28.04 -4.31 -28.55
N SER A 94 28.59 -3.09 -28.47
CA SER A 94 30.01 -2.87 -28.22
C SER A 94 30.39 -3.24 -26.78
N ALA A 95 29.54 -2.93 -25.80
CA ALA A 95 29.72 -3.31 -24.40
C ALA A 95 29.63 -4.83 -24.17
N ALA A 96 28.63 -5.49 -24.77
CA ALA A 96 28.42 -6.94 -24.66
C ALA A 96 29.62 -7.77 -25.14
N SER A 97 30.35 -7.30 -26.17
CA SER A 97 31.49 -8.01 -26.75
C SER A 97 32.70 -8.22 -25.81
N ILE A 98 32.74 -7.50 -24.67
CA ILE A 98 33.83 -7.58 -23.67
C ILE A 98 33.32 -8.11 -22.32
N ALA A 99 32.08 -7.78 -21.93
CA ALA A 99 31.53 -8.13 -20.62
C ALA A 99 31.23 -9.63 -20.46
N ASP A 100 30.54 -10.24 -21.43
CA ASP A 100 30.07 -11.64 -21.33
C ASP A 100 31.21 -12.67 -21.21
N PRO A 101 32.30 -12.60 -22.00
CA PRO A 101 33.40 -13.57 -21.89
C PRO A 101 34.14 -13.48 -20.55
N LEU A 102 34.22 -12.29 -19.95
CA LEU A 102 34.88 -12.06 -18.67
C LEU A 102 34.04 -12.61 -17.51
N LEU A 103 32.74 -12.35 -17.50
CA LEU A 103 31.80 -12.90 -16.51
C LEU A 103 31.76 -14.42 -16.56
N ALA A 104 31.74 -15.02 -17.75
CA ALA A 104 31.84 -16.47 -17.92
C ALA A 104 33.14 -17.03 -17.33
N ALA A 105 34.28 -16.36 -17.51
CA ALA A 105 35.56 -16.78 -16.93
C ALA A 105 35.60 -16.62 -15.40
N ILE A 106 34.95 -15.59 -14.84
CA ILE A 106 34.79 -15.39 -13.39
C ILE A 106 33.90 -16.49 -12.79
N ASN A 107 32.84 -16.87 -13.48
CA ASN A 107 31.88 -17.86 -13.02
C ASN A 107 32.36 -19.31 -13.17
N ALA A 108 33.22 -19.60 -14.15
CA ALA A 108 33.63 -20.97 -14.48
C ALA A 108 34.18 -21.78 -13.28
N PRO A 109 35.05 -21.23 -12.40
CA PRO A 109 35.53 -21.97 -11.24
C PRO A 109 34.40 -22.29 -10.24
N ALA A 110 33.53 -21.30 -9.94
CA ALA A 110 32.43 -21.48 -8.99
C ALA A 110 31.39 -22.47 -9.52
N LEU A 111 31.06 -22.38 -10.80
CA LEU A 111 30.13 -23.27 -11.48
C LEU A 111 30.68 -24.71 -11.51
N ALA A 112 31.98 -24.89 -11.79
CA ALA A 112 32.62 -26.20 -11.79
C ALA A 112 32.70 -26.84 -10.38
N LEU A 113 32.91 -26.04 -9.33
CA LEU A 113 33.03 -26.55 -7.95
C LEU A 113 31.68 -26.76 -7.26
N THR A 114 30.70 -25.90 -7.52
CA THR A 114 29.46 -25.83 -6.72
C THR A 114 28.19 -26.03 -7.52
N GLY A 115 28.27 -26.06 -8.86
CA GLY A 115 27.09 -26.08 -9.73
C GLY A 115 26.32 -24.77 -9.76
N ARG A 116 26.83 -23.70 -9.11
CA ARG A 116 26.18 -22.39 -8.99
C ARG A 116 27.19 -21.28 -9.33
N PRO A 117 26.80 -20.28 -10.14
CA PRO A 117 27.70 -19.20 -10.52
C PRO A 117 28.07 -18.32 -9.32
N LEU A 118 29.14 -17.55 -9.46
CA LEU A 118 29.53 -16.55 -8.47
C LEU A 118 28.69 -15.29 -8.63
N ILE A 119 28.49 -14.85 -9.88
CA ILE A 119 27.70 -13.69 -10.27
C ILE A 119 26.64 -14.16 -11.27
N GLY A 120 25.39 -13.75 -11.06
CA GLY A 120 24.30 -14.01 -11.99
C GLY A 120 22.98 -14.25 -11.28
N ASN A 121 21.86 -13.97 -11.93
CA ASN A 121 20.55 -14.17 -11.33
C ASN A 121 20.10 -15.63 -11.42
N GLY A 122 19.24 -16.02 -10.49
CA GLY A 122 18.55 -17.30 -10.54
C GLY A 122 17.55 -17.34 -11.67
N ALA A 123 17.47 -18.48 -12.36
CA ALA A 123 16.45 -18.71 -13.38
C ALA A 123 15.04 -18.71 -12.76
N ASN A 124 14.08 -18.08 -13.43
CA ASN A 124 12.69 -18.15 -13.05
C ASN A 124 12.14 -19.58 -13.25
N GLY A 125 11.26 -20.00 -12.35
CA GLY A 125 10.49 -21.22 -12.50
C GLY A 125 9.52 -21.13 -13.68
N THR A 126 9.29 -22.25 -14.35
CA THR A 126 8.43 -22.31 -15.54
C THR A 126 6.96 -22.02 -15.16
N PRO A 127 6.30 -21.06 -15.81
CA PRO A 127 4.87 -20.79 -15.59
C PRO A 127 4.01 -22.02 -15.81
N GLY A 128 2.92 -22.13 -15.05
CA GLY A 128 1.98 -23.25 -15.12
C GLY A 128 2.51 -24.60 -14.61
N THR A 129 3.65 -24.63 -13.92
CA THR A 129 4.22 -25.89 -13.38
C THR A 129 4.36 -25.91 -11.86
N GLY A 130 4.21 -24.76 -11.20
CA GLY A 130 4.54 -24.58 -9.79
C GLY A 130 6.02 -24.80 -9.48
N ALA A 131 6.91 -24.72 -10.48
CA ALA A 131 8.34 -24.92 -10.27
C ALA A 131 8.96 -23.77 -9.48
N ASP A 132 9.83 -24.09 -8.53
CA ASP A 132 10.56 -23.10 -7.76
C ASP A 132 11.54 -22.30 -8.63
N GLY A 133 11.75 -21.04 -8.27
CA GLY A 133 12.82 -20.23 -8.81
C GLY A 133 14.19 -20.73 -8.34
N ALA A 134 15.18 -20.69 -9.22
CA ALA A 134 16.54 -21.07 -8.87
C ALA A 134 17.20 -20.00 -7.99
N ALA A 135 18.18 -20.41 -7.18
CA ALA A 135 18.96 -19.47 -6.39
C ALA A 135 19.86 -18.58 -7.28
N GLY A 136 20.04 -17.31 -6.88
CA GLY A 136 21.02 -16.40 -7.51
C GLY A 136 22.46 -16.82 -7.26
N GLY A 137 23.45 -16.21 -7.91
CA GLY A 137 24.88 -16.48 -7.73
C GLY A 137 25.35 -16.34 -6.27
N TRP A 138 26.48 -16.94 -5.91
CA TRP A 138 26.97 -16.92 -4.52
C TRP A 138 27.31 -15.53 -3.99
N LEU A 139 27.91 -14.68 -4.82
CA LEU A 139 28.36 -13.35 -4.44
C LEU A 139 27.32 -12.29 -4.80
N LEU A 140 26.96 -12.20 -6.08
CA LEU A 140 26.02 -11.21 -6.59
C LEU A 140 24.97 -11.91 -7.46
N GLY A 141 23.73 -11.91 -7.01
CA GLY A 141 22.66 -12.57 -7.74
C GLY A 141 21.32 -12.48 -7.06
N ASN A 142 20.33 -12.00 -7.79
CA ASN A 142 18.94 -12.06 -7.37
C ASN A 142 18.44 -13.51 -7.50
N GLY A 143 17.50 -13.90 -6.64
CA GLY A 143 16.78 -15.16 -6.79
C GLY A 143 15.85 -15.13 -8.00
N GLY A 144 15.62 -16.28 -8.63
CA GLY A 144 14.63 -16.42 -9.69
C GLY A 144 13.21 -16.36 -9.15
N ALA A 145 12.27 -15.83 -9.93
CA ALA A 145 10.85 -15.86 -9.57
C ALA A 145 10.32 -17.30 -9.60
N GLY A 146 9.37 -17.64 -8.72
CA GLY A 146 8.65 -18.90 -8.78
C GLY A 146 7.73 -18.98 -10.00
N GLY A 147 7.58 -20.18 -10.57
CA GLY A 147 6.61 -20.45 -11.63
C GLY A 147 5.19 -20.48 -11.07
N SER A 148 4.22 -19.95 -11.81
CA SER A 148 2.80 -20.07 -11.46
C SER A 148 2.35 -21.53 -11.43
N GLY A 149 1.33 -21.84 -10.65
CA GLY A 149 0.66 -23.14 -10.71
C GLY A 149 -0.10 -23.33 -12.03
N ALA A 150 -0.34 -24.58 -12.44
CA ALA A 150 -1.14 -24.84 -13.63
C ALA A 150 -2.58 -24.31 -13.47
N ALA A 151 -3.03 -23.47 -14.39
CA ALA A 151 -4.40 -22.96 -14.42
C ALA A 151 -5.42 -24.11 -14.44
N GLY A 152 -6.55 -23.91 -13.75
CA GLY A 152 -7.64 -24.88 -13.61
C GLY A 152 -7.35 -26.11 -12.73
N SER A 153 -6.12 -26.33 -12.28
CA SER A 153 -5.72 -27.51 -11.50
C SER A 153 -5.75 -27.30 -9.99
N GLY A 154 -5.76 -26.05 -9.52
CA GLY A 154 -5.52 -25.71 -8.12
C GLY A 154 -4.08 -26.01 -7.66
N GLN A 155 -3.12 -26.15 -8.58
CA GLN A 155 -1.72 -26.38 -8.23
C GLN A 155 -1.12 -25.13 -7.58
N ASN A 156 -0.31 -25.34 -6.54
CA ASN A 156 0.39 -24.24 -5.87
C ASN A 156 1.44 -23.60 -6.78
N GLY A 157 1.69 -22.31 -6.56
CA GLY A 157 2.82 -21.62 -7.14
C GLY A 157 4.14 -22.09 -6.53
N GLY A 158 5.21 -22.02 -7.32
CA GLY A 158 6.56 -22.35 -6.87
C GLY A 158 7.13 -21.27 -5.96
N ALA A 159 8.01 -21.66 -5.04
CA ALA A 159 8.71 -20.70 -4.20
C ALA A 159 9.68 -19.85 -5.02
N GLY A 160 9.91 -18.61 -4.59
CA GLY A 160 10.97 -17.76 -5.11
C GLY A 160 12.35 -18.27 -4.69
N GLY A 161 13.33 -18.11 -5.59
CA GLY A 161 14.71 -18.47 -5.33
C GLY A 161 15.37 -17.58 -4.28
N ALA A 162 16.26 -18.13 -3.47
CA ALA A 162 17.07 -17.33 -2.55
C ALA A 162 18.18 -16.57 -3.29
N ALA A 163 18.54 -15.39 -2.78
CA ALA A 163 19.66 -14.60 -3.30
C ALA A 163 21.04 -15.11 -2.84
N GLY A 164 22.10 -14.44 -3.32
CA GLY A 164 23.49 -14.64 -2.91
C GLY A 164 23.90 -13.94 -1.61
N LEU A 165 25.15 -13.49 -1.55
CA LEU A 165 25.62 -12.57 -0.51
C LEU A 165 25.00 -11.17 -0.70
N PHE A 166 24.97 -10.70 -1.94
CA PHE A 166 24.29 -9.50 -2.41
C PHE A 166 23.22 -9.88 -3.42
N GLY A 167 22.01 -9.35 -3.25
CA GLY A 167 20.90 -9.54 -4.20
C GLY A 167 19.55 -9.64 -3.50
N SER A 168 18.49 -9.45 -4.25
CA SER A 168 17.12 -9.61 -3.77
C SER A 168 16.63 -11.05 -3.94
N GLY A 169 15.82 -11.54 -3.00
CA GLY A 169 15.13 -12.82 -3.14
C GLY A 169 14.14 -12.77 -4.29
N GLY A 170 13.89 -13.90 -4.95
CA GLY A 170 12.90 -13.96 -6.03
C GLY A 170 11.47 -13.91 -5.50
N ALA A 171 10.55 -13.32 -6.26
CA ALA A 171 9.13 -13.36 -5.96
C ALA A 171 8.59 -14.81 -6.01
N GLY A 172 7.62 -15.15 -5.17
CA GLY A 172 6.89 -16.41 -5.25
C GLY A 172 5.95 -16.47 -6.44
N GLY A 173 5.76 -17.66 -7.01
CA GLY A 173 4.84 -17.88 -8.11
C GLY A 173 3.38 -17.78 -7.66
N THR A 174 2.48 -17.32 -8.54
CA THR A 174 1.05 -17.30 -8.27
C THR A 174 0.49 -18.72 -8.19
N GLY A 175 -0.52 -18.93 -7.34
CA GLY A 175 -1.27 -20.18 -7.30
C GLY A 175 -2.16 -20.33 -8.53
N GLY A 176 -2.27 -21.56 -9.05
CA GLY A 176 -3.12 -21.86 -10.20
C GLY A 176 -4.60 -21.77 -9.83
N SER A 177 -5.40 -21.21 -10.74
CA SER A 177 -6.87 -21.27 -10.67
C SER A 177 -7.40 -22.71 -10.54
N SER A 178 -8.63 -22.89 -10.04
CA SER A 178 -9.27 -24.20 -9.89
C SER A 178 -10.78 -24.19 -10.19
N SER A 179 -11.20 -25.17 -11.00
CA SER A 179 -12.61 -25.44 -11.31
C SER A 179 -13.17 -26.68 -10.60
N THR A 180 -12.32 -27.40 -9.86
CA THR A 180 -12.68 -28.69 -9.23
C THR A 180 -12.41 -28.75 -7.74
N GLY A 181 -11.87 -27.69 -7.16
CA GLY A 181 -11.56 -27.58 -5.74
C GLY A 181 -11.05 -26.18 -5.40
N ASN A 182 -10.27 -26.10 -4.33
CA ASN A 182 -9.68 -24.83 -3.90
C ASN A 182 -8.69 -24.31 -4.93
N GLY A 183 -8.55 -22.99 -5.00
CA GLY A 183 -7.44 -22.37 -5.72
C GLY A 183 -6.10 -22.79 -5.14
N GLY A 184 -5.07 -22.85 -5.97
CA GLY A 184 -3.72 -23.18 -5.53
C GLY A 184 -3.16 -22.11 -4.60
N ALA A 185 -2.36 -22.49 -3.62
CA ALA A 185 -1.68 -21.52 -2.78
C ALA A 185 -0.61 -20.76 -3.58
N GLY A 186 -0.37 -19.50 -3.26
CA GLY A 186 0.78 -18.76 -3.76
C GLY A 186 2.09 -19.34 -3.21
N GLY A 187 3.15 -19.25 -3.99
CA GLY A 187 4.49 -19.65 -3.57
C GLY A 187 5.11 -18.67 -2.58
N ALA A 188 5.93 -19.16 -1.66
CA ALA A 188 6.65 -18.28 -0.74
C ALA A 188 7.69 -17.42 -1.47
N GLY A 189 7.94 -16.21 -1.00
CA GLY A 189 9.03 -15.37 -1.48
C GLY A 189 10.41 -15.91 -1.07
N GLY A 190 11.41 -15.69 -1.92
CA GLY A 190 12.79 -16.10 -1.68
C GLY A 190 13.48 -15.27 -0.61
N ALA A 191 14.43 -15.85 0.10
CA ALA A 191 15.24 -15.11 1.07
C ALA A 191 16.14 -14.06 0.38
N GLY A 192 16.27 -12.89 1.02
CA GLY A 192 17.17 -11.83 0.57
C GLY A 192 18.64 -12.19 0.74
N GLY A 193 19.52 -11.40 0.14
CA GLY A 193 20.96 -11.64 0.17
C GLY A 193 21.51 -11.62 1.58
N LEU A 194 22.42 -12.54 1.91
CA LEU A 194 22.90 -12.74 3.29
C LEU A 194 23.40 -11.45 3.96
N LEU A 195 23.98 -10.53 3.18
CA LEU A 195 24.45 -9.25 3.67
C LEU A 195 23.50 -8.10 3.28
N LEU A 196 23.28 -7.90 1.97
CA LEU A 196 22.46 -6.81 1.43
C LEU A 196 21.47 -7.35 0.38
N GLY A 197 20.26 -6.79 0.41
CA GLY A 197 19.19 -7.04 -0.55
C GLY A 197 17.93 -7.53 0.14
N ASN A 198 16.79 -7.13 -0.43
CA ASN A 198 15.48 -7.43 0.15
C ASN A 198 15.09 -8.88 -0.10
N ALA A 199 14.24 -9.42 0.76
CA ALA A 199 13.60 -10.69 0.46
C ALA A 199 12.51 -10.51 -0.59
N GLY A 200 12.20 -11.59 -1.30
CA GLY A 200 11.17 -11.58 -2.34
C GLY A 200 9.76 -11.57 -1.77
N THR A 201 8.83 -11.01 -2.54
CA THR A 201 7.40 -11.04 -2.24
C THR A 201 6.82 -12.46 -2.35
N GLY A 202 5.80 -12.77 -1.56
CA GLY A 202 5.00 -13.98 -1.72
C GLY A 202 4.08 -13.89 -2.94
N GLY A 203 3.82 -15.03 -3.58
CA GLY A 203 2.92 -15.11 -4.72
C GLY A 203 1.45 -14.98 -4.32
N ALA A 204 0.62 -14.45 -5.22
CA ALA A 204 -0.83 -14.41 -5.00
C ALA A 204 -1.44 -15.82 -5.01
N GLY A 205 -2.50 -16.04 -4.24
CA GLY A 205 -3.29 -17.28 -4.28
C GLY A 205 -4.15 -17.38 -5.53
N GLY A 206 -4.45 -18.61 -5.94
CA GLY A 206 -5.24 -18.91 -7.14
C GLY A 206 -6.74 -18.71 -6.93
N TYR A 207 -7.44 -18.38 -8.02
CA TYR A 207 -8.90 -18.25 -8.04
C TYR A 207 -9.62 -19.61 -7.93
N SER A 208 -10.81 -19.65 -7.32
CA SER A 208 -11.71 -20.82 -7.38
C SER A 208 -13.13 -20.45 -7.81
N ASN A 209 -13.78 -21.35 -8.57
CA ASN A 209 -15.22 -21.27 -8.88
C ASN A 209 -16.00 -22.53 -8.52
N PHE A 210 -15.35 -23.48 -7.84
CA PHE A 210 -16.00 -24.73 -7.48
C PHE A 210 -16.90 -24.53 -6.26
N LEU A 211 -18.04 -25.21 -6.24
CA LEU A 211 -18.99 -25.14 -5.14
C LEU A 211 -18.30 -25.58 -3.83
N THR A 212 -18.45 -24.81 -2.76
CA THR A 212 -17.80 -25.03 -1.44
C THR A 212 -16.27 -24.99 -1.43
N ALA A 213 -15.64 -24.46 -2.48
CA ALA A 213 -14.19 -24.31 -2.53
C ALA A 213 -13.76 -22.87 -2.32
N SER A 214 -12.74 -22.69 -1.49
CA SER A 214 -12.15 -21.39 -1.21
C SER A 214 -11.11 -20.99 -2.25
N GLY A 215 -10.83 -19.69 -2.33
CA GLY A 215 -9.67 -19.19 -3.03
C GLY A 215 -8.38 -19.75 -2.40
N GLY A 216 -7.29 -19.76 -3.16
CA GLY A 216 -5.99 -20.15 -2.66
C GLY A 216 -5.43 -19.13 -1.68
N VAL A 217 -4.72 -19.57 -0.64
CA VAL A 217 -4.03 -18.64 0.27
C VAL A 217 -2.85 -17.97 -0.44
N GLY A 218 -2.54 -16.73 -0.06
CA GLY A 218 -1.34 -16.03 -0.50
C GLY A 218 -0.08 -16.68 0.06
N GLY A 219 1.01 -16.61 -0.71
CA GLY A 219 2.32 -17.09 -0.27
C GLY A 219 2.93 -16.17 0.77
N THR A 220 3.70 -16.71 1.71
CA THR A 220 4.42 -15.90 2.71
C THR A 220 5.55 -15.11 2.05
N GLY A 221 5.84 -13.90 2.55
CA GLY A 221 7.01 -13.15 2.14
C GLY A 221 8.32 -13.81 2.57
N GLY A 222 9.39 -13.58 1.80
CA GLY A 222 10.72 -14.09 2.13
C GLY A 222 11.34 -13.41 3.34
N THR A 223 12.33 -14.05 3.97
CA THR A 223 13.08 -13.45 5.09
C THR A 223 14.25 -12.60 4.61
N GLY A 224 14.45 -11.44 5.25
CA GLY A 224 15.58 -10.55 4.95
C GLY A 224 16.91 -11.12 5.44
N GLY A 225 18.00 -10.88 4.69
CA GLY A 225 19.36 -11.13 5.17
C GLY A 225 19.84 -10.01 6.12
N LEU A 226 21.13 -9.93 6.47
CA LEU A 226 21.63 -9.12 7.60
C LEU A 226 21.05 -7.69 7.69
N PHE A 227 21.01 -6.97 6.57
CA PHE A 227 20.45 -5.61 6.47
C PHE A 227 19.16 -5.53 5.62
N GLY A 228 18.69 -6.65 5.10
CA GLY A 228 17.55 -6.73 4.18
C GLY A 228 16.21 -6.62 4.91
N ALA A 229 15.23 -6.00 4.25
CA ALA A 229 13.84 -6.06 4.68
C ALA A 229 13.24 -7.44 4.41
N GLY A 230 12.22 -7.78 5.20
CA GLY A 230 11.33 -8.89 4.88
C GLY A 230 10.48 -8.60 3.63
N GLY A 231 10.09 -9.66 2.93
CA GLY A 231 9.26 -9.57 1.72
C GLY A 231 7.79 -9.41 2.06
N LEU A 232 7.00 -8.85 1.16
CA LEU A 232 5.54 -8.82 1.31
C LEU A 232 4.95 -10.22 1.32
N GLY A 233 3.89 -10.43 2.10
CA GLY A 233 2.97 -11.53 1.87
C GLY A 233 2.18 -11.35 0.58
N GLY A 234 1.88 -12.45 -0.10
CA GLY A 234 1.05 -12.47 -1.30
C GLY A 234 -0.42 -12.28 -0.96
N THR A 235 -1.21 -11.72 -1.88
CA THR A 235 -2.66 -11.63 -1.69
C THR A 235 -3.33 -13.00 -1.77
N GLY A 236 -4.41 -13.19 -1.02
CA GLY A 236 -5.27 -14.36 -1.17
C GLY A 236 -6.02 -14.35 -2.51
N GLY A 237 -6.32 -15.54 -3.02
CA GLY A 237 -7.06 -15.75 -4.25
C GLY A 237 -8.56 -15.51 -4.08
N ALA A 238 -9.23 -15.04 -5.13
CA ALA A 238 -10.67 -14.83 -5.09
C ALA A 238 -11.46 -16.15 -5.17
N SER A 239 -12.70 -16.17 -4.64
CA SER A 239 -13.65 -17.26 -4.90
C SER A 239 -15.00 -16.76 -5.41
N GLY A 240 -15.49 -17.41 -6.46
CA GLY A 240 -16.80 -17.11 -7.06
C GLY A 240 -17.98 -17.71 -6.30
N MET A 241 -17.75 -18.65 -5.38
CA MET A 241 -18.80 -19.48 -4.77
C MET A 241 -18.73 -19.62 -3.25
N ASP A 242 -17.61 -19.25 -2.61
CA ASP A 242 -17.44 -19.45 -1.16
C ASP A 242 -16.54 -18.35 -0.55
N THR A 243 -15.51 -18.75 0.21
CA THR A 243 -14.63 -17.88 0.97
C THR A 243 -13.39 -17.55 0.15
N GLY A 244 -13.03 -16.28 0.08
CA GLY A 244 -11.75 -15.89 -0.51
C GLY A 244 -10.58 -16.49 0.27
N GLY A 245 -9.44 -16.67 -0.38
CA GLY A 245 -8.25 -17.16 0.29
C GLY A 245 -7.67 -16.12 1.24
N ASP A 246 -7.03 -16.55 2.30
CA ASP A 246 -6.33 -15.63 3.22
C ASP A 246 -5.07 -15.06 2.57
N GLY A 247 -4.67 -13.86 2.98
CA GLY A 247 -3.39 -13.28 2.61
C GLY A 247 -2.22 -14.02 3.26
N GLY A 248 -1.08 -14.03 2.57
CA GLY A 248 0.16 -14.58 3.10
C GLY A 248 0.76 -13.66 4.18
N ALA A 249 1.43 -14.24 5.17
CA ALA A 249 2.17 -13.44 6.14
C ALA A 249 3.36 -12.72 5.50
N GLY A 250 3.70 -11.54 6.02
CA GLY A 250 4.93 -10.83 5.68
C GLY A 250 6.17 -11.56 6.20
N GLY A 251 7.28 -11.37 5.51
CA GLY A 251 8.56 -11.94 5.91
C GLY A 251 9.23 -11.16 7.03
N ALA A 252 10.03 -11.83 7.87
CA ALA A 252 10.79 -11.16 8.91
C ALA A 252 11.97 -10.34 8.34
N GLY A 253 12.29 -9.23 8.99
CA GLY A 253 13.47 -8.41 8.71
C GLY A 253 14.78 -9.06 9.16
N GLY A 254 15.89 -8.63 8.55
CA GLY A 254 17.24 -9.02 8.92
C GLY A 254 17.68 -8.63 10.32
N LEU A 255 18.65 -9.34 10.92
CA LEU A 255 19.14 -9.06 12.28
C LEU A 255 19.49 -7.57 12.53
N LEU A 256 20.12 -6.90 11.55
CA LEU A 256 20.54 -5.49 11.62
C LEU A 256 19.74 -4.56 10.69
N ALA A 257 18.63 -5.04 10.11
CA ALA A 257 17.80 -4.30 9.18
C ALA A 257 17.42 -2.90 9.72
N GLY A 258 16.94 -2.84 10.97
CA GLY A 258 16.48 -1.58 11.55
C GLY A 258 17.55 -0.53 11.83
N LEU A 259 18.85 -0.85 11.77
CA LEU A 259 19.89 0.18 11.88
C LEU A 259 19.88 1.15 10.69
N PHE A 260 19.31 0.72 9.55
CA PHE A 260 19.15 1.54 8.35
C PHE A 260 17.68 1.77 7.98
N GLY A 261 16.77 1.50 8.91
CA GLY A 261 15.33 1.75 8.72
C GLY A 261 14.60 0.70 7.89
N SER A 262 15.15 -0.51 7.70
CA SER A 262 14.43 -1.65 7.15
C SER A 262 13.73 -2.47 8.26
N GLY A 263 12.60 -3.08 7.92
CA GLY A 263 11.73 -3.77 8.88
C GLY A 263 11.19 -5.09 8.36
N GLY A 264 10.18 -5.61 9.05
CA GLY A 264 9.38 -6.73 8.57
C GLY A 264 8.57 -6.35 7.34
N GLY A 265 8.30 -7.33 6.48
CA GLY A 265 7.43 -7.14 5.32
C GLY A 265 5.97 -7.09 5.74
N ASN A 266 5.12 -6.42 4.96
CA ASN A 266 3.70 -6.37 5.27
C ASN A 266 3.02 -7.70 4.94
N GLY A 267 1.96 -8.02 5.67
CA GLY A 267 1.05 -9.10 5.31
C GLY A 267 0.31 -8.80 4.02
N GLY A 268 -0.01 -9.86 3.27
CA GLY A 268 -0.81 -9.77 2.06
C GLY A 268 -2.29 -9.61 2.39
N ASN A 269 -3.05 -9.01 1.48
CA ASN A 269 -4.50 -8.88 1.68
C ASN A 269 -5.20 -10.23 1.50
N GLY A 270 -6.36 -10.40 2.11
CA GLY A 270 -7.27 -11.49 1.76
C GLY A 270 -7.81 -11.37 0.33
N GLY A 271 -8.35 -12.47 -0.18
CA GLY A 271 -9.04 -12.54 -1.47
C GLY A 271 -10.54 -12.27 -1.34
N PHE A 272 -11.14 -11.72 -2.39
CA PHE A 272 -12.60 -11.59 -2.49
C PHE A 272 -13.29 -12.96 -2.34
N GLY A 273 -14.43 -13.02 -1.65
CA GLY A 273 -15.28 -14.21 -1.68
C GLY A 273 -16.76 -13.90 -1.82
N SER A 274 -17.45 -14.68 -2.65
CA SER A 274 -18.89 -14.52 -2.83
C SER A 274 -19.68 -14.76 -1.53
N VAL A 275 -19.14 -15.52 -0.58
CA VAL A 275 -19.73 -15.76 0.75
C VAL A 275 -18.96 -15.02 1.82
N ASN A 276 -17.68 -15.32 2.02
CA ASN A 276 -16.86 -14.65 3.03
C ASN A 276 -15.59 -14.07 2.39
N GLY A 277 -15.16 -12.90 2.82
CA GLY A 277 -13.85 -12.39 2.44
C GLY A 277 -12.75 -13.22 3.09
N GLY A 278 -11.63 -13.40 2.40
CA GLY A 278 -10.42 -13.94 3.02
C GLY A 278 -9.84 -12.97 4.04
N ALA A 279 -9.21 -13.51 5.09
CA ALA A 279 -8.52 -12.69 6.07
C ALA A 279 -7.22 -12.11 5.49
N GLY A 280 -6.75 -11.00 6.02
CA GLY A 280 -5.42 -10.48 5.75
C GLY A 280 -4.34 -11.31 6.46
N GLY A 281 -3.17 -11.41 5.84
CA GLY A 281 -2.00 -12.04 6.46
C GLY A 281 -1.37 -11.15 7.51
N ASP A 282 -0.68 -11.75 8.48
CA ASP A 282 0.03 -11.00 9.51
C ASP A 282 1.26 -10.28 8.92
N GLY A 283 1.63 -9.15 9.51
CA GLY A 283 2.89 -8.48 9.24
C GLY A 283 4.09 -9.29 9.77
N GLY A 284 5.19 -9.25 9.04
CA GLY A 284 6.43 -9.88 9.48
C GLY A 284 7.09 -9.10 10.62
N ASP A 285 7.83 -9.79 11.48
CA ASP A 285 8.58 -9.14 12.54
C ASP A 285 9.72 -8.27 11.98
N GLY A 286 10.04 -7.20 12.69
CA GLY A 286 11.22 -6.37 12.46
C GLY A 286 12.52 -7.14 12.65
N GLY A 287 13.64 -6.48 12.34
CA GLY A 287 14.95 -7.07 12.55
C GLY A 287 15.20 -7.41 14.01
N ALA A 288 15.74 -8.60 14.31
CA ALA A 288 15.86 -9.09 15.69
C ALA A 288 16.55 -8.11 16.66
N LEU A 289 17.51 -7.29 16.22
CA LEU A 289 18.11 -6.23 17.05
C LEU A 289 17.28 -4.95 17.05
N ALA A 290 16.87 -4.49 15.87
CA ALA A 290 16.14 -3.25 15.66
C ALA A 290 15.34 -3.31 14.36
N GLY A 291 14.29 -2.49 14.27
CA GLY A 291 13.51 -2.25 13.07
C GLY A 291 12.01 -2.32 13.35
N PRO A 292 11.19 -1.60 12.56
CA PRO A 292 9.75 -1.66 12.70
C PRO A 292 9.23 -3.05 12.30
N GLY A 293 8.15 -3.48 12.95
CA GLY A 293 7.34 -4.59 12.46
C GLY A 293 6.60 -4.21 11.17
N GLY A 294 6.35 -5.19 10.30
CA GLY A 294 5.56 -5.01 9.10
C GLY A 294 4.07 -4.82 9.43
N SER A 295 3.33 -4.10 8.59
CA SER A 295 1.89 -3.96 8.81
C SER A 295 1.14 -5.25 8.48
N GLY A 296 0.04 -5.52 9.18
CA GLY A 296 -0.89 -6.57 8.78
C GLY A 296 -1.56 -6.27 7.44
N GLY A 297 -1.93 -7.31 6.71
CA GLY A 297 -2.70 -7.22 5.48
C GLY A 297 -4.19 -6.99 5.77
N SER A 298 -4.90 -6.40 4.81
CA SER A 298 -6.33 -6.16 4.94
C SER A 298 -7.15 -7.41 4.72
N GLY A 299 -8.25 -7.55 5.45
CA GLY A 299 -9.31 -8.47 5.09
C GLY A 299 -10.05 -8.02 3.84
N ALA A 300 -10.60 -8.98 3.09
CA ALA A 300 -11.28 -8.70 1.83
C ALA A 300 -12.79 -8.55 1.95
N PHE A 301 -13.42 -8.04 0.90
CA PHE A 301 -14.87 -8.03 0.80
C PHE A 301 -15.43 -9.46 0.75
N GLY A 302 -16.53 -9.67 1.48
CA GLY A 302 -17.33 -10.89 1.41
C GLY A 302 -18.82 -10.62 1.27
N GLY A 303 -19.55 -11.50 0.59
CA GLY A 303 -21.00 -11.36 0.43
C GLY A 303 -21.80 -11.41 1.75
N THR A 304 -21.28 -12.10 2.76
CA THR A 304 -21.90 -12.33 4.08
C THR A 304 -21.01 -11.84 5.21
N LEU A 305 -19.74 -12.25 5.25
CA LEU A 305 -18.78 -11.81 6.25
C LEU A 305 -17.59 -11.14 5.55
N GLY A 306 -17.26 -9.92 5.96
CA GLY A 306 -15.98 -9.32 5.57
C GLY A 306 -14.82 -10.08 6.21
N GLY A 307 -13.71 -10.27 5.50
CA GLY A 307 -12.55 -10.96 6.04
C GLY A 307 -11.89 -10.16 7.17
N ASP A 308 -11.27 -10.82 8.13
CA ASP A 308 -10.58 -10.12 9.22
C ASP A 308 -9.25 -9.53 8.73
N GLY A 309 -8.80 -8.45 9.35
CA GLY A 309 -7.47 -7.90 9.10
C GLY A 309 -6.37 -8.68 9.83
N GLY A 310 -5.20 -8.80 9.21
CA GLY A 310 -4.04 -9.44 9.82
C GLY A 310 -3.41 -8.59 10.92
N ALA A 311 -2.75 -9.23 11.88
CA ALA A 311 -2.03 -8.52 12.93
C ALA A 311 -0.77 -7.83 12.39
N GLY A 312 -0.32 -6.75 13.03
CA GLY A 312 0.98 -6.16 12.77
C GLY A 312 2.12 -6.98 13.38
N GLY A 313 3.27 -7.01 12.72
CA GLY A 313 4.46 -7.70 13.21
C GLY A 313 5.09 -7.01 14.41
N ALA A 314 5.81 -7.75 15.24
CA ALA A 314 6.55 -7.17 16.36
C ALA A 314 7.78 -6.40 15.87
N ALA A 315 8.24 -5.40 16.63
CA ALA A 315 9.49 -4.71 16.35
C ALA A 315 10.73 -5.49 16.81
N GLY A 316 11.91 -5.01 16.41
CA GLY A 316 13.19 -5.49 16.94
C GLY A 316 13.38 -5.20 18.43
N LEU A 317 14.28 -5.96 19.09
CA LEU A 317 14.43 -5.94 20.55
C LEU A 317 14.76 -4.55 21.13
N LEU A 318 15.61 -3.74 20.48
CA LEU A 318 16.12 -2.48 21.05
C LEU A 318 15.31 -1.27 20.57
N PHE A 319 15.13 -1.11 19.27
CA PHE A 319 14.49 0.06 18.67
C PHE A 319 13.48 -0.35 17.61
N GLY A 320 12.37 0.37 17.54
CA GLY A 320 11.39 0.25 16.48
C GLY A 320 9.96 0.16 17.03
N PRO A 321 8.99 0.75 16.33
CA PRO A 321 7.59 0.57 16.64
C PRO A 321 7.09 -0.79 16.16
N GLY A 322 6.06 -1.31 16.83
CA GLY A 322 5.32 -2.45 16.28
C GLY A 322 4.60 -2.08 15.00
N GLY A 323 4.37 -3.07 14.13
CA GLY A 323 3.60 -2.87 12.90
C GLY A 323 2.14 -2.54 13.20
N SER A 324 1.49 -1.75 12.35
CA SER A 324 0.03 -1.56 12.47
C SER A 324 -0.71 -2.84 12.06
N GLY A 325 -1.88 -3.10 12.64
CA GLY A 325 -2.78 -4.11 12.09
C GLY A 325 -3.28 -3.74 10.70
N GLY A 326 -3.82 -4.72 9.96
CA GLY A 326 -4.57 -4.49 8.72
C GLY A 326 -6.06 -4.30 8.98
N ALA A 327 -6.77 -3.53 8.16
CA ALA A 327 -8.20 -3.31 8.39
C ALA A 327 -9.05 -4.54 8.08
N GLY A 328 -10.22 -4.60 8.72
CA GLY A 328 -11.25 -5.58 8.39
C GLY A 328 -11.92 -5.30 7.04
N GLY A 329 -12.30 -6.37 6.36
CA GLY A 329 -13.00 -6.36 5.08
C GLY A 329 -14.47 -6.00 5.21
N ALA A 330 -15.06 -5.51 4.13
CA ALA A 330 -16.44 -5.04 4.11
C ALA A 330 -17.45 -6.11 3.65
N THR A 331 -18.74 -5.88 3.91
CA THR A 331 -19.85 -6.67 3.35
C THR A 331 -21.11 -5.82 3.21
N PHE A 332 -22.09 -6.27 2.40
CA PHE A 332 -23.41 -5.65 2.31
C PHE A 332 -24.53 -6.44 3.00
N SER A 333 -24.27 -7.64 3.55
CA SER A 333 -25.36 -8.51 4.05
C SER A 333 -25.17 -9.11 5.45
N GLY A 334 -23.95 -9.18 5.99
CA GLY A 334 -23.74 -9.71 7.35
C GLY A 334 -22.81 -8.83 8.18
N THR A 335 -21.76 -9.35 8.79
CA THR A 335 -20.89 -8.55 9.68
C THR A 335 -19.62 -8.10 8.96
N GLY A 336 -19.16 -6.88 9.23
CA GLY A 336 -17.84 -6.45 8.79
C GLY A 336 -16.74 -7.27 9.48
N GLY A 337 -15.61 -7.47 8.81
CA GLY A 337 -14.47 -8.18 9.39
C GLY A 337 -13.84 -7.38 10.53
N VAL A 338 -13.22 -8.05 11.49
CA VAL A 338 -12.51 -7.33 12.57
C VAL A 338 -11.21 -6.72 12.06
N GLY A 339 -10.81 -5.58 12.60
CA GLY A 339 -9.49 -5.01 12.37
C GLY A 339 -8.41 -5.82 13.07
N GLY A 340 -7.24 -5.94 12.45
CA GLY A 340 -6.08 -6.60 13.01
C GLY A 340 -5.47 -5.84 14.19
N ALA A 341 -4.88 -6.57 15.13
CA ALA A 341 -4.17 -5.97 16.25
C ALA A 341 -2.84 -5.34 15.80
N GLY A 342 -2.40 -4.29 16.49
CA GLY A 342 -1.06 -3.75 16.32
C GLY A 342 0.02 -4.63 16.98
N GLY A 343 1.20 -4.66 16.38
CA GLY A 343 2.35 -5.38 16.89
C GLY A 343 3.00 -4.72 18.10
N HIS A 344 3.78 -5.49 18.85
CA HIS A 344 4.49 -4.98 20.03
C HIS A 344 5.78 -4.24 19.65
N ALA A 345 6.14 -3.21 20.42
CA ALA A 345 7.36 -2.44 20.21
C ALA A 345 8.62 -3.09 20.82
N GLY A 346 9.78 -2.58 20.43
CA GLY A 346 11.06 -2.88 21.07
C GLY A 346 11.23 -2.17 22.40
N LEU A 347 12.42 -2.26 22.99
CA LEU A 347 12.77 -1.58 24.24
C LEU A 347 12.48 -0.06 24.20
N PHE A 348 12.80 0.56 23.05
CA PHE A 348 12.49 1.95 22.70
C PHE A 348 11.61 1.97 21.45
N GLY A 349 10.35 2.32 21.61
CA GLY A 349 9.40 2.39 20.51
C GLY A 349 7.96 2.41 21.01
N ASP A 350 7.09 2.94 20.16
CA ASP A 350 5.65 2.93 20.42
C ASP A 350 5.03 1.62 19.91
N GLY A 351 4.01 1.12 20.61
CA GLY A 351 3.25 -0.04 20.14
C GLY A 351 2.53 0.26 18.83
N GLY A 352 2.34 -0.77 18.01
CA GLY A 352 1.65 -0.66 16.73
C GLY A 352 0.18 -0.27 16.91
N ALA A 353 -0.36 0.54 16.00
CA ALA A 353 -1.79 0.87 16.03
C ALA A 353 -2.64 -0.36 15.65
N GLY A 354 -3.74 -0.56 16.35
CA GLY A 354 -4.80 -1.46 15.91
C GLY A 354 -5.52 -0.88 14.70
N ALA A 355 -6.05 -1.75 13.84
CA ALA A 355 -6.69 -1.32 12.61
C ALA A 355 -8.20 -1.13 12.75
N VAL A 356 -8.79 -0.40 11.81
CA VAL A 356 -10.23 -0.16 11.77
C VAL A 356 -10.97 -1.46 11.38
N GLY A 357 -12.12 -1.70 12.01
CA GLY A 357 -13.01 -2.79 11.60
C GLY A 357 -13.73 -2.50 10.28
N GLY A 358 -14.14 -3.56 9.59
CA GLY A 358 -14.78 -3.48 8.29
C GLY A 358 -16.18 -2.89 8.32
N PHE A 359 -16.57 -2.25 7.22
CA PHE A 359 -17.92 -1.74 7.02
C PHE A 359 -18.95 -2.87 6.83
N SER A 360 -20.17 -2.67 7.31
CA SER A 360 -21.33 -3.46 6.88
C SER A 360 -22.64 -2.67 6.85
N SER A 361 -23.61 -3.13 6.06
CA SER A 361 -25.00 -2.68 6.18
C SER A 361 -25.69 -3.20 7.46
N VAL A 362 -25.22 -4.29 8.08
CA VAL A 362 -25.82 -4.86 9.30
C VAL A 362 -25.02 -4.46 10.54
N ASP A 363 -23.97 -5.21 10.88
CA ASP A 363 -23.08 -4.91 12.01
C ASP A 363 -21.68 -4.58 11.50
N GLY A 364 -21.16 -3.42 11.92
CA GLY A 364 -19.77 -3.06 11.64
C GLY A 364 -18.79 -3.98 12.38
N GLY A 365 -17.64 -4.24 11.76
CA GLY A 365 -16.58 -5.06 12.37
C GLY A 365 -15.93 -4.36 13.56
N ALA A 366 -15.47 -5.11 14.55
CA ALA A 366 -14.73 -4.53 15.67
C ALA A 366 -13.38 -3.95 15.22
N GLY A 367 -12.90 -2.89 15.87
CA GLY A 367 -11.53 -2.40 15.70
C GLY A 367 -10.52 -3.30 16.39
N GLY A 368 -9.31 -3.38 15.84
CA GLY A 368 -8.20 -4.14 16.40
C GLY A 368 -7.59 -3.48 17.64
N ALA A 369 -7.02 -4.26 18.55
CA ALA A 369 -6.31 -3.72 19.70
C ALA A 369 -4.98 -3.07 19.28
N GLY A 370 -4.55 -2.03 19.99
CA GLY A 370 -3.20 -1.48 19.88
C GLY A 370 -2.17 -2.38 20.57
N GLY A 371 -0.96 -2.41 20.02
CA GLY A 371 0.14 -3.19 20.56
C GLY A 371 0.79 -2.53 21.78
N ASP A 372 1.45 -3.33 22.61
CA ASP A 372 2.16 -2.82 23.79
C ASP A 372 3.52 -2.20 23.44
N ALA A 373 3.94 -1.22 24.25
CA ALA A 373 5.30 -0.68 24.22
C ALA A 373 6.29 -1.51 25.07
N GLY A 374 7.59 -1.29 24.88
CA GLY A 374 8.65 -1.90 25.68
C GLY A 374 8.92 -1.19 27.00
N TRP A 375 10.12 -0.61 27.17
CA TRP A 375 10.45 0.15 28.40
C TRP A 375 10.18 1.63 28.26
N PHE A 376 10.45 2.17 27.07
CA PHE A 376 10.25 3.57 26.71
C PHE A 376 9.40 3.63 25.45
N GLY A 377 8.25 4.29 25.56
CA GLY A 377 7.33 4.47 24.43
C GLY A 377 5.89 4.31 24.87
N ASN A 378 4.98 4.80 24.04
CA ASN A 378 3.55 4.78 24.30
C ASN A 378 2.93 3.51 23.74
N GLY A 379 1.89 3.01 24.42
CA GLY A 379 1.09 1.93 23.89
C GLY A 379 0.40 2.34 22.59
N GLY A 380 0.21 1.37 21.70
CA GLY A 380 -0.47 1.57 20.44
C GLY A 380 -1.93 1.99 20.65
N ILE A 381 -2.42 2.88 19.80
CA ILE A 381 -3.84 3.24 19.78
C ILE A 381 -4.69 2.06 19.30
N GLY A 382 -5.86 1.86 19.92
CA GLY A 382 -6.85 0.92 19.44
C GLY A 382 -7.51 1.41 18.14
N GLY A 383 -7.83 0.47 17.26
CA GLY A 383 -8.51 0.75 16.00
C GLY A 383 -9.98 1.12 16.20
N ALA A 384 -10.52 1.96 15.33
CA ALA A 384 -11.94 2.30 15.38
C ALA A 384 -12.81 1.09 14.98
N GLY A 385 -14.02 1.00 15.51
CA GLY A 385 -15.03 0.07 15.02
C GLY A 385 -15.53 0.48 13.63
N GLY A 386 -15.81 -0.49 12.79
CA GLY A 386 -16.39 -0.29 11.47
C GLY A 386 -17.81 0.27 11.53
N ALA A 387 -18.20 1.04 10.51
CA ALA A 387 -19.56 1.55 10.42
C ALA A 387 -20.57 0.42 10.11
N GLY A 388 -21.75 0.51 10.71
CA GLY A 388 -22.94 -0.30 10.46
C GLY A 388 -24.08 0.57 9.90
N TYR A 389 -25.19 -0.04 9.47
CA TYR A 389 -26.40 0.71 9.10
C TYR A 389 -27.64 0.27 9.88
N PHE A 390 -28.13 -0.95 9.66
CA PHE A 390 -29.39 -1.42 10.24
C PHE A 390 -29.28 -1.83 11.71
N SER A 391 -28.12 -2.35 12.15
CA SER A 391 -27.91 -2.89 13.49
C SER A 391 -26.87 -2.07 14.25
N SER A 392 -25.75 -2.66 14.66
CA SER A 392 -24.77 -2.03 15.53
C SER A 392 -23.53 -1.57 14.78
N GLY A 393 -22.94 -0.47 15.21
CA GLY A 393 -21.60 -0.11 14.80
C GLY A 393 -20.61 -1.04 15.49
N GLY A 394 -19.46 -1.25 14.86
CA GLY A 394 -18.39 -2.05 15.46
C GLY A 394 -17.90 -1.45 16.77
N VAL A 395 -17.51 -2.29 17.72
CA VAL A 395 -16.84 -1.82 18.94
C VAL A 395 -15.43 -1.33 18.60
N GLY A 396 -14.97 -0.28 19.25
CA GLY A 396 -13.57 0.16 19.16
C GLY A 396 -12.62 -0.81 19.84
N GLY A 397 -11.41 -0.94 19.31
CA GLY A 397 -10.34 -1.77 19.87
C GLY A 397 -9.72 -1.16 21.11
N GLY A 398 -9.17 -1.99 22.01
CA GLY A 398 -8.45 -1.52 23.18
C GLY A 398 -7.11 -0.87 22.82
N GLY A 399 -6.66 0.12 23.59
CA GLY A 399 -5.30 0.65 23.49
C GLY A 399 -4.28 -0.25 24.20
N GLY A 400 -3.05 -0.26 23.69
CA GLY A 400 -1.94 -1.04 24.25
C GLY A 400 -1.37 -0.42 25.52
N THR A 401 -0.65 -1.20 26.30
CA THR A 401 0.05 -0.72 27.50
C THR A 401 1.26 0.14 27.16
N GLY A 402 1.47 1.19 27.96
CA GLY A 402 2.64 2.06 27.85
C GLY A 402 3.91 1.42 28.37
N GLY A 403 5.05 2.05 28.08
CA GLY A 403 6.36 1.54 28.45
C GLY A 403 6.50 1.31 29.96
N VAL A 404 7.21 0.24 30.33
CA VAL A 404 7.38 -0.17 31.74
C VAL A 404 7.96 0.95 32.61
N LEU A 405 8.91 1.72 32.07
CA LEU A 405 9.56 2.82 32.79
C LEU A 405 8.94 4.17 32.45
N PHE A 406 8.75 4.45 31.16
CA PHE A 406 8.19 5.71 30.70
C PHE A 406 7.32 5.52 29.45
N GLY A 407 6.09 6.00 29.50
CA GLY A 407 5.20 6.07 28.34
C GLY A 407 3.74 5.99 28.71
N ASN A 408 2.89 6.65 27.91
CA ASN A 408 1.45 6.62 28.12
C ASN A 408 0.86 5.30 27.62
N GLY A 409 -0.23 4.85 28.25
CA GLY A 409 -1.06 3.82 27.66
C GLY A 409 -1.75 4.35 26.40
N GLY A 410 -1.94 3.49 25.40
CA GLY A 410 -2.60 3.86 24.15
C GLY A 410 -4.08 4.19 24.37
N ALA A 411 -4.61 5.14 23.59
CA ALA A 411 -6.04 5.43 23.60
C ALA A 411 -6.84 4.25 23.03
N GLY A 412 -8.03 4.00 23.59
CA GLY A 412 -8.99 3.08 22.99
C GLY A 412 -9.57 3.65 21.70
N GLY A 413 -9.88 2.78 20.74
CA GLY A 413 -10.50 3.16 19.48
C GLY A 413 -11.94 3.61 19.66
N ASN A 414 -12.40 4.52 18.81
CA ASN A 414 -13.80 4.94 18.79
C ASN A 414 -14.71 3.81 18.28
N GLY A 415 -15.95 3.77 18.76
CA GLY A 415 -16.97 2.88 18.20
C GLY A 415 -17.47 3.35 16.84
N GLY A 416 -17.90 2.41 16.00
CA GLY A 416 -18.45 2.69 14.68
C GLY A 416 -19.85 3.31 14.73
N THR A 417 -20.20 4.10 13.72
CA THR A 417 -21.54 4.68 13.58
C THR A 417 -22.54 3.65 13.04
N ALA A 418 -23.79 3.65 13.53
CA ALA A 418 -24.89 2.84 12.99
C ALA A 418 -26.24 3.29 13.59
N SER A 419 -27.32 2.51 13.43
CA SER A 419 -28.57 2.74 14.17
C SER A 419 -28.37 2.61 15.70
N THR A 420 -27.55 1.66 16.12
CA THR A 420 -26.96 1.59 17.47
C THR A 420 -25.46 1.78 17.36
N GLY A 421 -24.93 2.91 17.83
CA GLY A 421 -23.50 3.17 17.78
C GLY A 421 -22.71 2.11 18.55
N GLY A 422 -21.56 1.71 18.00
CA GLY A 422 -20.67 0.76 18.66
C GLY A 422 -20.07 1.34 19.94
N ALA A 423 -19.76 0.51 20.93
CA ALA A 423 -19.05 0.99 22.12
C ALA A 423 -17.61 1.41 21.77
N GLY A 424 -17.07 2.40 22.47
CA GLY A 424 -15.65 2.72 22.39
C GLY A 424 -14.79 1.69 23.11
N GLY A 425 -13.55 1.53 22.65
CA GLY A 425 -12.57 0.61 23.22
C GLY A 425 -11.99 1.10 24.55
N GLY A 426 -11.41 0.18 25.33
CA GLY A 426 -10.71 0.54 26.56
C GLY A 426 -9.38 1.24 26.29
N GLY A 427 -8.98 2.19 27.14
CA GLY A 427 -7.63 2.75 27.12
C GLY A 427 -6.62 1.83 27.79
N GLY A 428 -5.39 1.81 27.27
CA GLY A 428 -4.29 1.03 27.84
C GLY A 428 -3.73 1.65 29.12
N ALA A 429 -3.07 0.86 29.96
CA ALA A 429 -2.49 1.36 31.21
C ALA A 429 -1.13 2.07 30.98
N GLY A 430 -0.86 3.11 31.77
CA GLY A 430 0.50 3.55 32.06
C GLY A 430 1.10 2.70 33.19
N VAL A 431 2.42 2.51 33.22
CA VAL A 431 3.06 1.55 34.15
C VAL A 431 3.75 2.24 35.33
N LEU A 432 4.89 2.92 35.10
CA LEU A 432 5.63 3.62 36.16
C LEU A 432 5.50 5.13 36.05
N ILE A 433 5.91 5.69 34.91
CA ILE A 433 5.71 7.10 34.55
C ILE A 433 4.93 7.14 33.23
N GLY A 434 3.71 7.67 33.25
CA GLY A 434 2.83 7.63 32.10
C GLY A 434 1.39 7.85 32.49
N ASN A 435 0.65 8.58 31.65
CA ASN A 435 -0.79 8.63 31.78
C ASN A 435 -1.40 7.28 31.38
N GLY A 436 -2.57 6.97 31.96
CA GLY A 436 -3.41 5.93 31.38
C GLY A 436 -4.02 6.43 30.09
N GLY A 437 -4.19 5.56 29.10
CA GLY A 437 -4.80 5.89 27.83
C GLY A 437 -6.27 6.27 27.98
N ASN A 438 -6.74 7.20 27.15
CA ASN A 438 -8.15 7.57 27.12
C ASN A 438 -9.03 6.40 26.69
N ALA A 439 -10.22 6.28 27.27
CA ALA A 439 -11.27 5.48 26.67
C ALA A 439 -11.62 5.97 25.26
N GLY A 440 -11.91 5.03 24.37
CA GLY A 440 -12.58 5.31 23.13
C GLY A 440 -13.99 5.82 23.37
N ILE A 441 -14.45 6.70 22.49
CA ILE A 441 -15.83 7.22 22.54
C ILE A 441 -16.74 6.32 21.71
N GLY A 442 -17.96 6.10 22.18
CA GLY A 442 -18.93 5.32 21.42
C GLY A 442 -19.28 5.98 20.08
N GLY A 443 -19.74 5.17 19.14
CA GLY A 443 -20.21 5.67 17.86
C GLY A 443 -21.55 6.40 17.98
N ALA A 444 -21.80 7.30 17.03
CA ALA A 444 -23.12 7.91 16.89
C ALA A 444 -24.17 6.87 16.44
N GLY A 445 -25.37 7.00 16.97
CA GLY A 445 -26.54 6.24 16.58
C GLY A 445 -27.82 6.78 17.21
N VAL A 446 -28.97 6.21 16.86
CA VAL A 446 -30.24 6.46 17.59
C VAL A 446 -30.05 6.07 19.05
N THR A 447 -29.39 4.93 19.27
CA THR A 447 -28.77 4.60 20.56
C THR A 447 -27.28 4.88 20.41
N VAL A 448 -26.77 5.84 21.17
CA VAL A 448 -25.33 6.16 21.17
C VAL A 448 -24.56 5.05 21.86
N GLY A 449 -23.41 4.67 21.30
CA GLY A 449 -22.54 3.67 21.90
C GLY A 449 -21.97 4.12 23.24
N GLY A 450 -21.70 3.18 24.14
CA GLY A 450 -21.05 3.49 25.41
C GLY A 450 -19.61 3.97 25.21
N THR A 451 -19.15 4.92 26.02
CA THR A 451 -17.72 5.22 26.13
C THR A 451 -17.01 4.06 26.80
N GLY A 452 -15.84 3.65 26.28
CA GLY A 452 -15.03 2.60 26.87
C GLY A 452 -14.50 2.95 28.26
N VAL A 453 -13.76 2.04 28.88
CA VAL A 453 -13.07 2.30 30.16
C VAL A 453 -11.69 2.90 29.92
N GLY A 454 -11.34 3.95 30.65
CA GLY A 454 -10.00 4.55 30.57
C GLY A 454 -8.95 3.68 31.24
N GLY A 455 -7.70 3.82 30.80
CA GLY A 455 -6.57 3.16 31.44
C GLY A 455 -6.16 3.81 32.76
N THR A 456 -5.60 3.02 33.66
CA THR A 456 -4.99 3.55 34.90
C THR A 456 -3.64 4.18 34.59
N SER A 457 -3.29 5.23 35.33
CA SER A 457 -1.97 5.87 35.27
C SER A 457 -0.84 5.05 35.87
N GLY A 458 0.38 5.48 35.58
CA GLY A 458 1.59 4.93 36.16
C GLY A 458 1.70 5.17 37.68
N LEU A 459 2.37 4.25 38.35
CA LEU A 459 2.49 4.19 39.80
C LEU A 459 3.18 5.41 40.45
N LEU A 460 4.08 6.08 39.73
CA LEU A 460 4.86 7.21 40.26
C LEU A 460 4.34 8.56 39.77
N LEU A 461 4.06 8.66 38.47
CA LEU A 461 3.62 9.89 37.85
C LEU A 461 2.74 9.59 36.64
N GLY A 462 1.58 10.25 36.58
CA GLY A 462 0.65 10.13 35.47
C GLY A 462 -0.77 10.36 35.91
N LEU A 463 -1.59 10.91 35.01
CA LEU A 463 -3.03 11.06 35.21
C LEU A 463 -3.76 9.87 34.62
N ASP A 464 -4.81 9.41 35.30
CA ASP A 464 -5.66 8.36 34.75
C ASP A 464 -6.28 8.82 33.42
N GLY A 465 -6.51 7.86 32.53
CA GLY A 465 -7.16 8.12 31.26
C GLY A 465 -8.61 8.56 31.45
N PHE A 466 -9.15 9.26 30.44
CA PHE A 466 -10.57 9.62 30.44
C PHE A 466 -11.45 8.38 30.65
N ASN A 467 -12.39 8.47 31.60
CA ASN A 467 -13.29 7.39 32.04
C ASN A 467 -12.60 6.17 32.68
N ALA A 468 -11.43 6.34 33.30
CA ALA A 468 -10.78 5.26 34.04
C ALA A 468 -11.54 4.88 35.32
N PRO A 469 -11.52 3.60 35.72
CA PRO A 469 -12.11 3.16 36.99
C PRO A 469 -11.40 3.82 38.18
N ALA A 470 -12.18 4.20 39.20
CA ALA A 470 -11.62 4.71 40.45
C ALA A 470 -10.77 3.64 41.15
N SER A 471 -9.52 3.98 41.47
CA SER A 471 -8.62 3.08 42.20
C SER A 471 -9.02 2.92 43.66
N ALA A 472 -9.02 1.68 44.15
CA ALA A 472 -9.20 1.39 45.58
C ALA A 472 -7.93 1.67 46.42
N SER A 473 -6.81 2.03 45.78
CA SER A 473 -5.55 2.34 46.45
C SER A 473 -5.55 3.77 47.01
N PRO A 474 -5.37 3.97 48.33
CA PRO A 474 -5.26 5.32 48.92
C PRO A 474 -4.07 6.11 48.39
N ILE A 475 -2.98 5.40 48.02
CA ILE A 475 -1.77 6.02 47.46
C ILE A 475 -2.07 6.59 46.07
N HIS A 476 -2.80 5.85 45.24
CA HIS A 476 -3.22 6.31 43.91
C HIS A 476 -4.13 7.53 43.99
N ALA A 477 -5.11 7.50 44.89
CA ALA A 477 -6.01 8.63 45.11
C ALA A 477 -5.26 9.91 45.51
N LEU A 478 -4.26 9.79 46.40
CA LEU A 478 -3.40 10.91 46.78
C LEU A 478 -2.55 11.43 45.61
N GLN A 479 -2.02 10.54 44.77
CA GLN A 479 -1.30 10.91 43.55
C GLN A 479 -2.18 11.73 42.59
N GLN A 480 -3.40 11.28 42.29
CA GLN A 480 -4.32 12.01 41.40
C GLN A 480 -4.70 13.39 41.97
N GLN A 481 -4.86 13.52 43.29
CA GLN A 481 -5.12 14.80 43.97
C GLN A 481 -3.93 15.77 43.85
N ALA A 482 -2.71 15.26 44.06
CA ALA A 482 -1.50 16.07 43.92
C ALA A 482 -1.34 16.57 42.47
N LEU A 483 -1.57 15.71 41.47
CA LEU A 483 -1.54 16.09 40.07
C LEU A 483 -2.61 17.11 39.71
N THR A 484 -3.81 16.99 40.27
CA THR A 484 -4.86 18.01 40.12
C THR A 484 -4.41 19.38 40.65
N ALA A 485 -3.77 19.40 41.82
CA ALA A 485 -3.24 20.64 42.41
C ALA A 485 -2.09 21.26 41.58
N ILE A 486 -1.24 20.42 40.96
CA ILE A 486 -0.18 20.85 40.05
C ILE A 486 -0.76 21.40 38.75
N ASN A 487 -1.78 20.76 38.19
CA ASN A 487 -2.39 21.15 36.93
C ASN A 487 -3.21 22.44 37.01
N GLY A 488 -3.90 22.69 38.13
CA GLY A 488 -4.83 23.81 38.26
C GLY A 488 -4.28 25.19 37.87
N PRO A 489 -3.11 25.61 38.37
CA PRO A 489 -2.48 26.88 37.98
C PRO A 489 -2.14 26.95 36.49
N ILE A 490 -1.64 25.85 35.91
CA ILE A 490 -1.25 25.77 34.49
C ILE A 490 -2.49 25.81 33.60
N GLN A 491 -3.52 25.03 33.92
CA GLN A 491 -4.78 25.01 33.19
C GLN A 491 -5.48 26.37 33.22
N THR A 492 -5.42 27.10 34.34
CA THR A 492 -5.96 28.47 34.44
C THR A 492 -5.17 29.44 33.55
N LEU A 493 -3.85 29.29 33.50
CA LEU A 493 -2.97 30.20 32.76
C LEU A 493 -3.00 29.96 31.24
N THR A 494 -3.06 28.69 30.82
CA THR A 494 -2.85 28.31 29.41
C THR A 494 -4.04 27.59 28.78
N GLY A 495 -5.11 27.33 29.53
CA GLY A 495 -6.27 26.54 29.08
C GLY A 495 -5.99 25.04 28.93
N ARG A 496 -4.82 24.55 29.34
CA ARG A 496 -4.36 23.15 29.18
C ARG A 496 -3.65 22.67 30.45
N PRO A 497 -3.81 21.42 30.88
CA PRO A 497 -3.07 20.90 32.02
C PRO A 497 -1.57 20.79 31.69
N LEU A 498 -0.74 20.58 32.72
CA LEU A 498 0.66 20.22 32.52
C LEU A 498 0.79 18.73 32.19
N ILE A 499 0.09 17.89 32.96
CA ILE A 499 0.06 16.42 32.82
C ILE A 499 -1.40 15.98 32.72
N GLY A 500 -1.73 15.22 31.69
CA GLY A 500 -3.04 14.65 31.48
C GLY A 500 -3.40 14.64 30.01
N ASN A 501 -4.25 13.71 29.61
CA ASN A 501 -4.66 13.60 28.22
C ASN A 501 -5.73 14.64 27.88
N GLY A 502 -5.85 14.94 26.60
CA GLY A 502 -6.93 15.74 26.08
C GLY A 502 -8.25 15.03 26.25
N THR A 503 -9.29 15.77 26.64
CA THR A 503 -10.64 15.22 26.74
C THR A 503 -11.13 14.84 25.34
N PRO A 504 -11.61 13.60 25.14
CA PRO A 504 -12.30 13.25 23.90
C PRO A 504 -13.58 14.07 23.71
N ALA A 505 -13.92 14.38 22.46
CA ALA A 505 -15.19 14.99 22.12
C ALA A 505 -16.33 13.96 22.16
N ALA A 506 -17.56 14.44 22.42
CA ALA A 506 -18.71 13.56 22.56
C ALA A 506 -19.10 12.88 21.25
N ALA A 507 -19.65 11.67 21.34
CA ALA A 507 -20.23 10.97 20.21
C ALA A 507 -21.32 11.81 19.54
N GLY A 508 -21.30 11.90 18.20
CA GLY A 508 -22.29 12.64 17.42
C GLY A 508 -22.12 14.16 17.42
N SER A 509 -21.07 14.71 18.07
CA SER A 509 -20.86 16.16 18.09
C SER A 509 -20.12 16.68 16.86
N GLY A 510 -19.39 15.83 16.13
CA GLY A 510 -18.48 16.24 15.05
C GLY A 510 -17.42 17.27 15.50
N ALA A 511 -17.12 17.32 16.80
CA ALA A 511 -16.22 18.32 17.37
C ALA A 511 -14.83 17.74 17.59
N ASP A 512 -13.82 18.59 17.51
CA ASP A 512 -12.43 18.16 17.69
C ASP A 512 -12.17 17.71 19.13
N GLY A 513 -11.28 16.73 19.27
CA GLY A 513 -10.73 16.34 20.56
C GLY A 513 -9.84 17.45 21.14
N ALA A 514 -9.85 17.59 22.47
CA ALA A 514 -9.00 18.58 23.11
C ALA A 514 -7.52 18.16 23.03
N ALA A 515 -6.62 19.13 23.03
CA ALA A 515 -5.19 18.86 23.07
C ALA A 515 -4.75 18.29 24.44
N GLY A 516 -3.72 17.44 24.43
CA GLY A 516 -3.09 16.89 25.64
C GLY A 516 -2.42 17.96 26.52
N GLY A 517 -2.00 17.57 27.72
CA GLY A 517 -1.23 18.42 28.63
C GLY A 517 0.13 18.79 28.05
N TRP A 518 0.71 19.91 28.49
CA TRP A 518 1.94 20.44 27.87
C TRP A 518 3.15 19.51 27.97
N LEU A 519 3.33 18.80 29.09
CA LEU A 519 4.49 17.95 29.34
C LEU A 519 4.21 16.50 28.97
N LEU A 520 3.14 15.93 29.53
CA LEU A 520 2.76 14.53 29.31
C LEU A 520 1.26 14.46 29.07
N GLY A 521 0.85 14.08 27.86
CA GLY A 521 -0.57 14.01 27.54
C GLY A 521 -0.82 13.64 26.10
N ASP A 522 -1.61 12.59 25.91
CA ASP A 522 -2.13 12.21 24.61
C ASP A 522 -3.23 13.18 24.18
N GLY A 523 -3.48 13.26 22.88
CA GLY A 523 -4.62 13.98 22.34
C GLY A 523 -5.96 13.32 22.69
N GLY A 524 -7.01 14.12 22.85
CA GLY A 524 -8.37 13.63 22.94
C GLY A 524 -8.85 13.11 21.58
N ALA A 525 -9.68 12.06 21.56
CA ALA A 525 -10.30 11.61 20.33
C ALA A 525 -11.32 12.63 19.80
N GLY A 526 -11.40 12.77 18.48
CA GLY A 526 -12.45 13.54 17.81
C GLY A 526 -13.82 12.88 17.94
N GLY A 527 -14.85 13.70 18.06
CA GLY A 527 -16.23 13.23 18.17
C GLY A 527 -16.72 12.75 16.81
N SER A 528 -17.37 11.60 16.76
CA SER A 528 -18.04 11.15 15.53
C SER A 528 -19.09 12.19 15.11
N ALA A 529 -19.33 12.30 13.81
CA ALA A 529 -20.40 13.15 13.30
C ALA A 529 -21.79 12.60 13.68
N PRO A 530 -22.82 13.46 13.74
CA PRO A 530 -24.19 13.01 14.04
C PRO A 530 -24.74 12.08 12.96
N LEU A 531 -25.65 11.20 13.36
CA LEU A 531 -26.36 10.32 12.42
C LEU A 531 -27.29 11.14 11.53
N PHE A 532 -27.41 10.76 10.26
CA PHE A 532 -28.27 11.39 9.24
C PHE A 532 -27.84 12.79 8.80
N THR A 533 -26.60 13.19 9.09
CA THR A 533 -25.98 14.37 8.53
C THR A 533 -24.81 13.96 7.63
N ALA A 534 -24.62 14.70 6.53
CA ALA A 534 -23.40 14.58 5.70
C ALA A 534 -22.22 15.34 6.33
N GLN A 535 -22.20 15.45 7.66
CA GLN A 535 -21.21 16.25 8.37
C GLN A 535 -19.94 15.45 8.59
N ASP A 536 -18.81 16.13 8.43
CA ASP A 536 -17.50 15.58 8.75
C ASP A 536 -17.34 15.42 10.26
N ALA A 537 -16.53 14.45 10.66
CA ALA A 537 -16.23 14.23 12.05
C ALA A 537 -15.14 15.18 12.56
N GLY A 538 -15.04 15.30 13.89
CA GLY A 538 -14.01 16.12 14.50
C GLY A 538 -12.63 15.49 14.38
N ALA A 539 -11.60 16.32 14.27
CA ALA A 539 -10.22 15.89 14.30
C ALA A 539 -9.80 15.42 15.70
N GLY A 540 -8.78 14.57 15.76
CA GLY A 540 -8.10 14.24 16.99
C GLY A 540 -7.31 15.42 17.54
N GLY A 541 -7.28 15.56 18.87
CA GLY A 541 -6.47 16.57 19.54
C GLY A 541 -4.98 16.30 19.37
N ALA A 542 -4.16 17.35 19.31
CA ALA A 542 -2.71 17.20 19.33
C ALA A 542 -2.20 16.82 20.73
N ALA A 543 -1.13 16.05 20.79
CA ALA A 543 -0.48 15.71 22.06
C ALA A 543 0.38 16.87 22.63
N GLY A 544 0.98 16.62 23.79
CA GLY A 544 1.90 17.53 24.48
C GLY A 544 3.34 17.52 23.96
N LEU A 545 4.29 17.59 24.89
CA LEU A 545 5.71 17.33 24.62
C LEU A 545 5.96 15.82 24.41
N TRP A 546 5.32 15.00 25.25
CA TRP A 546 5.25 13.54 25.16
C TRP A 546 3.80 13.08 25.11
N GLY A 547 3.50 12.16 24.20
CA GLY A 547 2.18 11.52 24.08
C GLY A 547 1.77 11.32 22.62
N THR A 548 0.79 10.45 22.40
CA THR A 548 0.27 10.16 21.06
C THR A 548 -0.81 11.15 20.66
N GLY A 549 -0.93 11.43 19.36
CA GLY A 549 -2.06 12.20 18.84
C GLY A 549 -3.40 11.50 19.09
N GLY A 550 -4.48 12.27 19.24
CA GLY A 550 -5.82 11.72 19.38
C GLY A 550 -6.31 11.10 18.06
N THR A 551 -7.16 10.09 18.12
CA THR A 551 -7.79 9.52 16.92
C THR A 551 -8.84 10.47 16.36
N GLY A 552 -8.98 10.52 15.03
CA GLY A 552 -10.08 11.21 14.37
C GLY A 552 -11.45 10.59 14.67
N GLY A 553 -12.51 11.40 14.61
CA GLY A 553 -13.88 10.91 14.74
C GLY A 553 -14.36 10.20 13.46
N ALA A 554 -15.36 9.33 13.59
CA ALA A 554 -16.00 8.68 12.43
C ALA A 554 -17.02 9.61 11.75
N GLY A 555 -16.98 9.67 10.42
CA GLY A 555 -17.83 10.51 9.56
C GLY A 555 -19.32 10.14 9.63
N GLY A 556 -20.17 11.10 9.27
CA GLY A 556 -21.62 11.00 9.41
C GLY A 556 -22.25 10.16 8.31
N THR A 557 -23.19 9.28 8.69
CA THR A 557 -24.01 8.54 7.72
C THR A 557 -25.09 9.46 7.14
N SER A 558 -25.18 9.56 5.82
CA SER A 558 -26.17 10.43 5.15
C SER A 558 -27.55 9.75 4.99
N THR A 559 -28.61 10.50 4.66
CA THR A 559 -29.94 9.94 4.29
C THR A 559 -30.27 10.10 2.80
N GLY A 560 -29.37 10.69 2.02
CA GLY A 560 -29.61 11.01 0.60
C GLY A 560 -28.52 11.84 -0.08
N GLY A 561 -27.30 11.88 0.48
CA GLY A 561 -26.18 12.67 -0.02
C GLY A 561 -24.82 11.98 0.19
N LEU A 562 -23.72 12.73 0.11
CA LEU A 562 -22.38 12.19 0.40
C LEU A 562 -22.30 11.76 1.88
N GLY A 563 -21.57 10.69 2.17
CA GLY A 563 -21.13 10.38 3.53
C GLY A 563 -20.17 11.46 4.03
N GLY A 564 -20.23 11.81 5.30
CA GLY A 564 -19.30 12.77 5.89
C GLY A 564 -17.88 12.21 5.97
N ALA A 565 -16.86 13.04 5.83
CA ALA A 565 -15.48 12.61 5.97
C ALA A 565 -15.15 12.17 7.41
N GLY A 566 -14.22 11.24 7.53
CA GLY A 566 -13.57 10.94 8.80
C GLY A 566 -12.69 12.10 9.26
N GLY A 567 -12.62 12.32 10.57
CA GLY A 567 -11.77 13.35 11.14
C GLY A 567 -10.29 13.01 11.00
N GLU A 568 -9.43 14.01 10.86
CA GLU A 568 -7.98 13.77 10.84
C GLU A 568 -7.47 13.29 12.20
N GLY A 569 -6.39 12.52 12.21
CA GLY A 569 -5.65 12.19 13.41
C GLY A 569 -4.88 13.40 13.95
N GLY A 570 -4.83 13.52 15.28
CA GLY A 570 -4.07 14.58 15.93
C GLY A 570 -2.55 14.40 15.77
N ALA A 571 -1.79 15.48 15.84
CA ALA A 571 -0.33 15.40 15.82
C ALA A 571 0.22 14.74 17.11
N GLY A 572 1.27 13.94 16.95
CA GLY A 572 2.03 13.38 18.06
C GLY A 572 2.80 14.42 18.87
N GLY A 573 3.26 14.05 20.05
CA GLY A 573 3.91 14.97 20.98
C GLY A 573 5.23 15.50 20.44
N PHE A 574 5.54 16.77 20.69
CA PHE A 574 6.64 17.46 20.00
C PHE A 574 7.99 16.72 20.06
N LEU A 575 8.36 16.13 21.20
CA LEU A 575 9.58 15.32 21.30
C LEU A 575 9.34 13.89 20.84
N ALA A 576 8.31 13.24 21.39
CA ALA A 576 8.05 11.84 21.11
C ALA A 576 6.57 11.50 21.27
N GLY A 577 6.13 10.63 20.38
CA GLY A 577 4.77 10.14 20.26
C GLY A 577 4.32 10.10 18.80
N THR A 578 3.61 9.03 18.47
CA THR A 578 3.02 8.83 17.16
C THR A 578 1.88 9.81 16.90
N GLY A 579 1.67 10.16 15.63
CA GLY A 579 0.44 10.80 15.22
C GLY A 579 -0.78 9.88 15.45
N GLY A 580 -1.92 10.49 15.70
CA GLY A 580 -3.18 9.75 15.86
C GLY A 580 -3.67 9.16 14.54
N ALA A 581 -4.44 8.08 14.60
CA ALA A 581 -5.09 7.54 13.40
C ALA A 581 -6.20 8.47 12.90
N GLY A 582 -6.38 8.52 11.58
CA GLY A 582 -7.54 9.13 10.95
C GLY A 582 -8.82 8.36 11.22
N GLY A 583 -9.95 9.06 11.27
CA GLY A 583 -11.27 8.49 11.46
C GLY A 583 -11.82 7.84 10.20
N ALA A 584 -12.74 6.88 10.36
CA ALA A 584 -13.43 6.26 9.24
C ALA A 584 -14.38 7.25 8.54
N GLY A 585 -14.51 7.15 7.22
CA GLY A 585 -15.50 7.88 6.45
C GLY A 585 -16.94 7.38 6.69
N GLY A 586 -17.91 8.27 6.53
CA GLY A 586 -19.33 7.99 6.74
C GLY A 586 -19.96 7.23 5.58
N PHE A 587 -21.00 6.45 5.88
CA PHE A 587 -21.73 5.66 4.88
C PHE A 587 -22.77 6.49 4.10
N SER A 588 -22.99 6.15 2.82
CA SER A 588 -24.09 6.69 2.01
C SER A 588 -25.10 5.62 1.60
N PRO A 589 -26.35 5.66 2.11
CA PRO A 589 -27.44 4.78 1.65
C PRO A 589 -28.17 5.33 0.41
N ALA A 590 -27.70 6.45 -0.16
CA ALA A 590 -28.45 7.19 -1.17
C ALA A 590 -28.70 6.32 -2.41
N THR A 591 -29.95 6.28 -2.90
CA THR A 591 -30.36 5.59 -4.14
C THR A 591 -30.01 6.42 -5.40
N GLY A 592 -28.90 7.16 -5.38
CA GLY A 592 -28.42 8.10 -6.41
C GLY A 592 -26.90 8.32 -6.29
N THR A 593 -26.32 9.36 -6.90
CA THR A 593 -24.85 9.55 -7.03
C THR A 593 -24.09 9.88 -5.72
N GLY A 594 -24.60 9.51 -4.55
CA GLY A 594 -23.98 9.80 -3.26
C GLY A 594 -22.75 8.92 -3.02
N ALA A 595 -21.57 9.53 -2.87
CA ALA A 595 -20.36 8.82 -2.51
C ALA A 595 -20.30 8.52 -1.01
N GLY A 596 -19.61 7.44 -0.64
CA GLY A 596 -19.12 7.27 0.73
C GLY A 596 -18.17 8.40 1.13
N GLY A 597 -18.11 8.70 2.42
CA GLY A 597 -17.19 9.71 2.94
C GLY A 597 -15.75 9.26 2.85
N VAL A 598 -14.82 10.17 2.59
CA VAL A 598 -13.39 9.84 2.62
C VAL A 598 -12.92 9.55 4.04
N GLY A 599 -11.95 8.65 4.18
CA GLY A 599 -11.25 8.45 5.45
C GLY A 599 -10.42 9.67 5.83
N GLY A 600 -10.32 9.95 7.13
CA GLY A 600 -9.48 11.05 7.63
C GLY A 600 -7.99 10.75 7.47
N ALA A 601 -7.17 11.78 7.26
CA ALA A 601 -5.73 11.60 7.22
C ALA A 601 -5.16 11.21 8.60
N GLY A 602 -4.07 10.47 8.62
CA GLY A 602 -3.31 10.21 9.84
C GLY A 602 -2.53 11.44 10.30
N GLY A 603 -2.41 11.61 11.61
CA GLY A 603 -1.65 12.71 12.20
C GLY A 603 -0.15 12.59 11.97
N ALA A 604 0.57 13.71 11.91
CA ALA A 604 2.03 13.69 11.84
C ALA A 604 2.67 13.25 13.17
N GLY A 605 3.80 12.57 13.10
CA GLY A 605 4.61 12.22 14.26
C GLY A 605 5.35 13.41 14.88
N GLY A 606 5.67 13.29 16.18
CA GLY A 606 6.60 14.17 16.89
C GLY A 606 8.04 14.07 16.38
N LEU A 607 9.00 14.79 16.97
CA LEU A 607 10.43 14.77 16.55
C LEU A 607 10.98 13.34 16.32
N PHE A 608 10.72 12.42 17.25
CA PHE A 608 11.09 10.99 17.15
C PHE A 608 9.89 10.07 16.84
N GLY A 609 8.68 10.61 16.71
CA GLY A 609 7.46 9.81 16.57
C GLY A 609 7.16 9.37 15.15
N GLY A 610 6.46 8.26 14.99
CA GLY A 610 5.93 7.81 13.70
C GLY A 610 4.66 8.58 13.30
N GLY A 611 4.33 8.54 12.00
CA GLY A 611 3.05 9.04 11.53
C GLY A 611 1.88 8.12 11.92
N GLY A 612 0.69 8.69 12.10
CA GLY A 612 -0.53 7.93 12.34
C GLY A 612 -1.07 7.29 11.06
N GLY A 613 -1.81 6.19 11.18
CA GLY A 613 -2.47 5.55 10.04
C GLY A 613 -3.63 6.40 9.49
N GLY A 614 -3.87 6.35 8.18
CA GLY A 614 -5.05 6.92 7.55
C GLY A 614 -6.33 6.14 7.87
N GLY A 615 -7.45 6.84 7.93
CA GLY A 615 -8.76 6.24 8.16
C GLY A 615 -9.30 5.53 6.91
N VAL A 616 -10.14 4.52 7.11
CA VAL A 616 -10.83 3.84 5.99
C VAL A 616 -11.92 4.72 5.39
N GLY A 617 -12.14 4.62 4.08
CA GLY A 617 -13.25 5.25 3.41
C GLY A 617 -14.60 4.60 3.73
N GLY A 618 -15.67 5.39 3.67
CA GLY A 618 -17.04 4.95 3.92
C GLY A 618 -17.64 4.23 2.71
N GLY A 619 -18.60 3.33 2.96
CA GLY A 619 -19.29 2.60 1.89
C GLY A 619 -20.39 3.42 1.20
N SER A 620 -20.84 2.97 0.02
CA SER A 620 -22.06 3.44 -0.64
C SER A 620 -22.85 2.29 -1.26
N LEU A 621 -24.20 2.37 -1.21
CA LEU A 621 -25.09 1.35 -1.80
C LEU A 621 -25.51 1.63 -3.26
N ALA A 622 -25.32 2.86 -3.76
CA ALA A 622 -25.70 3.18 -5.15
C ALA A 622 -24.75 4.18 -5.84
N GLY A 623 -23.68 4.58 -5.15
CA GLY A 623 -22.65 5.47 -5.67
C GLY A 623 -21.26 4.93 -5.33
N PRO A 624 -20.21 5.74 -5.53
CA PRO A 624 -18.85 5.29 -5.32
C PRO A 624 -18.53 5.19 -3.83
N GLY A 625 -17.64 4.27 -3.47
CA GLY A 625 -17.03 4.22 -2.15
C GLY A 625 -16.17 5.44 -1.87
N GLY A 626 -16.03 5.81 -0.61
CA GLY A 626 -15.11 6.87 -0.20
C GLY A 626 -13.66 6.40 -0.28
N GLY A 627 -12.75 7.26 -0.73
CA GLY A 627 -11.32 6.95 -0.70
C GLY A 627 -10.77 6.83 0.73
N GLY A 628 -9.70 6.05 0.90
CA GLY A 628 -8.96 5.96 2.15
C GLY A 628 -8.16 7.24 2.44
N GLY A 629 -8.01 7.56 3.72
CA GLY A 629 -7.20 8.69 4.18
C GLY A 629 -5.71 8.44 3.99
N ALA A 630 -4.92 9.47 3.73
CA ALA A 630 -3.47 9.34 3.66
C ALA A 630 -2.86 9.03 5.04
N GLY A 631 -1.76 8.30 5.07
CA GLY A 631 -0.96 8.11 6.27
C GLY A 631 -0.22 9.39 6.66
N GLY A 632 -0.04 9.60 7.97
CA GLY A 632 0.69 10.73 8.51
C GLY A 632 2.20 10.63 8.24
N ALA A 633 2.86 11.77 8.12
CA ALA A 633 4.32 11.78 7.98
C ALA A 633 5.03 11.45 9.30
N GLY A 634 6.17 10.77 9.21
CA GLY A 634 7.06 10.55 10.34
C GLY A 634 7.76 11.84 10.79
N GLY A 635 8.15 11.87 12.06
CA GLY A 635 8.94 12.93 12.65
C GLY A 635 10.29 13.17 11.97
N PRO A 636 10.86 14.38 12.00
CA PRO A 636 12.13 14.66 11.33
C PRO A 636 13.31 13.76 11.76
N LEU A 637 13.28 13.22 12.98
CA LEU A 637 14.29 12.29 13.53
C LEU A 637 13.73 10.89 13.83
N SER A 638 12.52 10.57 13.33
CA SER A 638 11.84 9.29 13.57
C SER A 638 12.67 8.07 13.20
N GLY A 639 13.44 8.14 12.10
CA GLY A 639 14.33 7.06 11.68
C GLY A 639 15.41 6.67 12.69
N LEU A 640 15.80 7.56 13.62
CA LEU A 640 16.80 7.21 14.66
C LEU A 640 16.26 6.19 15.67
N VAL A 641 14.94 6.10 15.82
CA VAL A 641 14.26 5.13 16.69
C VAL A 641 13.49 4.07 15.89
N GLY A 642 13.75 3.98 14.58
CA GLY A 642 13.10 3.01 13.68
C GLY A 642 11.64 3.34 13.34
N ALA A 643 11.15 4.53 13.69
CA ALA A 643 9.82 4.99 13.32
C ALA A 643 9.78 5.56 11.89
N GLY A 644 8.60 5.58 11.27
CA GLY A 644 8.41 5.96 9.87
C GLY A 644 7.08 6.69 9.62
N GLY A 645 6.70 6.76 8.35
CA GLY A 645 5.38 7.24 7.95
C GLY A 645 4.28 6.25 8.30
N GLY A 646 3.06 6.75 8.54
CA GLY A 646 1.89 5.93 8.81
C GLY A 646 1.35 5.25 7.55
N ALA A 647 0.67 4.12 7.69
CA ALA A 647 0.00 3.46 6.58
C ALA A 647 -1.19 4.30 6.05
N GLY A 648 -1.46 4.24 4.76
CA GLY A 648 -2.67 4.78 4.15
C GLY A 648 -3.90 3.94 4.49
N GLY A 649 -5.05 4.58 4.56
CA GLY A 649 -6.33 3.93 4.84
C GLY A 649 -6.90 3.22 3.61
N HIS A 650 -7.77 2.24 3.83
CA HIS A 650 -8.41 1.48 2.76
C HIS A 650 -9.58 2.23 2.15
N GLY A 651 -9.83 1.99 0.86
CA GLY A 651 -11.04 2.47 0.19
C GLY A 651 -12.31 1.77 0.67
N GLY A 652 -13.40 2.51 0.73
CA GLY A 652 -14.73 1.97 1.03
C GLY A 652 -15.33 1.21 -0.17
N PRO A 653 -16.25 0.26 0.07
CA PRO A 653 -16.97 -0.39 -1.01
C PRO A 653 -18.00 0.55 -1.64
N GLY A 654 -18.26 0.42 -2.95
CA GLY A 654 -19.31 1.15 -3.65
C GLY A 654 -20.02 0.30 -4.69
N ASP A 655 -21.19 0.73 -5.13
CA ASP A 655 -21.97 0.04 -6.16
C ASP A 655 -21.43 0.37 -7.56
N THR A 656 -21.16 1.67 -7.81
CA THR A 656 -20.57 2.12 -9.07
C THR A 656 -19.05 1.89 -9.08
N ASP A 657 -18.31 2.55 -8.18
CA ASP A 657 -16.86 2.42 -8.07
C ASP A 657 -16.47 2.16 -6.61
N GLY A 658 -15.37 1.44 -6.38
CA GLY A 658 -14.76 1.38 -5.05
C GLY A 658 -14.10 2.72 -4.73
N GLY A 659 -13.78 2.94 -3.45
CA GLY A 659 -12.88 4.04 -3.08
C GLY A 659 -11.41 3.69 -3.30
N ASP A 660 -10.59 4.62 -3.76
CA ASP A 660 -9.14 4.39 -3.86
C ASP A 660 -8.51 4.19 -2.48
N GLY A 661 -7.42 3.43 -2.42
CA GLY A 661 -6.57 3.34 -1.25
C GLY A 661 -5.83 4.65 -0.98
N GLY A 662 -5.71 5.03 0.30
CA GLY A 662 -4.95 6.20 0.72
C GLY A 662 -3.45 5.99 0.54
N ALA A 663 -2.71 7.05 0.21
CA ALA A 663 -1.26 6.97 0.12
C ALA A 663 -0.62 6.75 1.50
N GLY A 664 0.51 6.04 1.54
CA GLY A 664 1.34 5.94 2.73
C GLY A 664 2.04 7.25 3.06
N GLY A 665 2.23 7.52 4.35
CA GLY A 665 2.95 8.70 4.83
C GLY A 665 4.44 8.61 4.53
N ASN A 666 5.10 9.75 4.32
CA ASN A 666 6.56 9.76 4.12
C ASN A 666 7.29 9.53 5.45
N GLY A 667 8.49 8.96 5.38
CA GLY A 667 9.44 8.87 6.48
C GLY A 667 9.98 10.24 6.92
N GLY A 668 10.72 10.26 8.03
CA GLY A 668 11.30 11.46 8.62
C GLY A 668 12.41 12.12 7.82
N LEU A 669 12.73 13.39 8.09
CA LEU A 669 13.76 14.14 7.37
C LEU A 669 15.11 13.41 7.31
N LEU A 670 15.68 12.96 8.43
CA LEU A 670 16.99 12.28 8.40
C LEU A 670 16.90 10.80 8.03
N GLY A 671 15.76 10.18 8.32
CA GLY A 671 15.52 8.79 7.99
C GLY A 671 14.17 8.29 8.50
N GLY A 672 13.87 7.04 8.20
CA GLY A 672 12.64 6.35 8.57
C GLY A 672 11.97 5.75 7.34
N ALA A 673 11.33 4.60 7.51
CA ALA A 673 10.61 3.96 6.42
C ALA A 673 9.40 4.79 5.96
N GLY A 674 9.07 4.73 4.68
CA GLY A 674 7.78 5.20 4.20
C GLY A 674 6.65 4.26 4.66
N GLY A 675 5.47 4.82 4.87
CA GLY A 675 4.27 4.05 5.21
C GLY A 675 3.73 3.27 4.01
N ALA A 676 3.04 2.16 4.27
CA ALA A 676 2.37 1.39 3.24
C ALA A 676 1.18 2.16 2.63
N GLY A 677 0.90 1.97 1.36
CA GLY A 677 -0.34 2.43 0.73
C GLY A 677 -1.53 1.56 1.16
N GLY A 678 -2.70 2.19 1.24
CA GLY A 678 -3.96 1.52 1.52
C GLY A 678 -4.49 0.75 0.31
N THR A 679 -5.42 -0.16 0.55
CA THR A 679 -5.98 -1.02 -0.50
C THR A 679 -7.18 -0.34 -1.16
N GLY A 680 -7.41 -0.61 -2.44
CA GLY A 680 -8.64 -0.18 -3.12
C GLY A 680 -9.88 -0.87 -2.54
N GLY A 681 -11.03 -0.20 -2.64
CA GLY A 681 -12.35 -0.71 -2.25
C GLY A 681 -13.01 -1.57 -3.32
N TYR A 682 -14.02 -2.34 -2.91
CA TYR A 682 -14.81 -3.22 -3.79
C TYR A 682 -15.81 -2.44 -4.66
N SER A 683 -16.08 -2.90 -5.90
CA SER A 683 -17.19 -2.43 -6.74
C SER A 683 -18.06 -3.52 -7.38
N ASP A 684 -19.37 -3.27 -7.49
CA ASP A 684 -20.33 -4.21 -8.10
C ASP A 684 -20.48 -4.01 -9.63
N ASP A 685 -20.60 -2.79 -10.17
CA ASP A 685 -21.05 -2.59 -11.57
C ASP A 685 -20.12 -1.75 -12.49
N ALA A 686 -19.05 -1.12 -11.98
CA ALA A 686 -18.14 -0.29 -12.79
C ALA A 686 -16.64 -0.50 -12.44
N PRO A 687 -15.68 0.16 -13.13
CA PRO A 687 -14.26 -0.11 -12.91
C PRO A 687 -13.88 0.14 -11.45
N SER A 688 -13.11 -0.77 -10.88
CA SER A 688 -12.73 -0.72 -9.48
C SER A 688 -11.61 0.30 -9.24
N SER A 689 -11.33 0.50 -7.97
CA SER A 689 -10.44 1.52 -7.44
C SER A 689 -9.01 1.04 -7.23
N ASN A 690 -8.06 1.96 -7.32
CA ASN A 690 -6.65 1.65 -7.26
C ASN A 690 -6.15 1.51 -5.82
N GLY A 691 -5.07 0.76 -5.66
CA GLY A 691 -4.29 0.78 -4.44
C GLY A 691 -3.55 2.11 -4.27
N GLY A 692 -3.39 2.54 -3.01
CA GLY A 692 -2.63 3.73 -2.66
C GLY A 692 -1.14 3.52 -2.89
N ALA A 693 -0.43 4.59 -3.27
CA ALA A 693 1.03 4.54 -3.37
C ALA A 693 1.68 4.41 -1.98
N GLY A 694 2.81 3.73 -1.92
CA GLY A 694 3.66 3.72 -0.73
C GLY A 694 4.34 5.08 -0.51
N GLY A 695 4.52 5.45 0.76
CA GLY A 695 5.23 6.67 1.13
C GLY A 695 6.72 6.56 0.82
N ASN A 696 7.38 7.69 0.55
CA ASN A 696 8.84 7.68 0.39
C ASN A 696 9.52 7.59 1.75
N ALA A 697 10.72 7.02 1.77
CA ALA A 697 11.57 7.03 2.96
C ALA A 697 12.09 8.45 3.29
N GLY A 698 12.76 8.56 4.43
CA GLY A 698 13.50 9.76 4.81
C GLY A 698 14.71 10.07 3.92
N LEU A 699 15.28 11.27 4.04
CA LEU A 699 16.29 11.76 3.08
C LEU A 699 17.55 10.89 2.99
N LEU A 700 18.09 10.38 4.11
CA LEU A 700 19.36 9.65 4.10
C LEU A 700 19.19 8.13 4.25
N PHE A 701 18.30 7.70 5.15
CA PHE A 701 18.13 6.29 5.50
C PHE A 701 16.65 5.87 5.47
N GLY A 702 16.42 4.62 5.11
CA GLY A 702 15.11 3.99 5.22
C GLY A 702 14.58 3.47 3.90
N ASN A 703 13.65 2.53 4.00
CA ASN A 703 13.03 1.91 2.86
C ASN A 703 11.79 2.67 2.40
N GLY A 704 11.54 2.64 1.10
CA GLY A 704 10.26 3.10 0.57
C GLY A 704 9.12 2.23 1.08
N GLY A 705 7.97 2.85 1.32
CA GLY A 705 6.75 2.17 1.70
C GLY A 705 6.19 1.33 0.56
N HIS A 706 5.48 0.26 0.90
CA HIS A 706 4.90 -0.65 -0.09
C HIS A 706 3.64 -0.04 -0.70
N GLY A 707 3.39 -0.29 -1.99
CA GLY A 707 2.12 0.06 -2.62
C GLY A 707 0.99 -0.82 -2.10
N GLY A 708 -0.22 -0.27 -2.00
CA GLY A 708 -1.42 -1.04 -1.64
C GLY A 708 -1.97 -1.82 -2.82
N SER A 709 -2.70 -2.91 -2.57
CA SER A 709 -3.33 -3.68 -3.64
C SER A 709 -4.56 -2.98 -4.23
N GLY A 710 -4.83 -3.23 -5.51
CA GLY A 710 -6.04 -2.77 -6.18
C GLY A 710 -7.32 -3.41 -5.64
N GLY A 711 -8.44 -2.71 -5.82
CA GLY A 711 -9.77 -3.18 -5.43
C GLY A 711 -10.27 -4.37 -6.26
N ALA A 712 -11.15 -5.17 -5.68
CA ALA A 712 -11.85 -6.24 -6.38
C ALA A 712 -13.17 -5.71 -6.98
N SER A 713 -13.60 -6.25 -8.12
CA SER A 713 -14.89 -5.89 -8.70
C SER A 713 -15.51 -6.99 -9.54
N ARG A 714 -16.78 -6.82 -9.93
CA ARG A 714 -17.37 -7.61 -11.04
C ARG A 714 -17.09 -6.97 -12.41
N GLY A 715 -16.65 -5.72 -12.44
CA GLY A 715 -16.15 -4.98 -13.60
C GLY A 715 -14.63 -5.11 -13.76
N PHE A 716 -13.98 -4.12 -14.39
CA PHE A 716 -12.51 -4.09 -14.43
C PHE A 716 -11.96 -3.89 -13.02
N ALA A 717 -10.91 -4.61 -12.65
CA ALA A 717 -10.32 -4.49 -11.35
C ALA A 717 -9.31 -3.33 -11.26
N GLY A 718 -8.98 -2.96 -10.03
CA GLY A 718 -8.14 -1.81 -9.73
C GLY A 718 -6.67 -2.14 -9.86
N THR A 719 -5.85 -1.14 -10.20
CA THR A 719 -4.40 -1.34 -10.27
C THR A 719 -3.77 -1.33 -8.88
N GLY A 720 -2.66 -2.03 -8.73
CA GLY A 720 -1.82 -1.93 -7.54
C GLY A 720 -1.13 -0.57 -7.47
N GLY A 721 -0.98 -0.05 -6.26
CA GLY A 721 -0.25 1.19 -5.99
C GLY A 721 1.25 1.03 -6.22
N ALA A 722 1.93 2.10 -6.62
CA ALA A 722 3.38 2.08 -6.74
C ALA A 722 4.07 2.02 -5.36
N GLY A 723 5.22 1.37 -5.29
CA GLY A 723 6.11 1.44 -4.13
C GLY A 723 6.80 2.79 -4.01
N GLY A 724 7.05 3.22 -2.77
CA GLY A 724 7.78 4.44 -2.47
C GLY A 724 9.28 4.32 -2.74
N ASN A 725 9.96 5.45 -2.91
CA ASN A 725 11.41 5.47 -3.09
C ASN A 725 12.14 5.44 -1.74
N ALA A 726 13.35 4.91 -1.74
CA ALA A 726 14.22 4.83 -0.57
C ALA A 726 14.96 6.14 -0.27
N GLY A 727 15.63 6.18 0.89
CA GLY A 727 16.51 7.28 1.26
C GLY A 727 17.79 7.30 0.46
N LEU A 728 18.44 8.45 0.35
CA LEU A 728 19.54 8.70 -0.58
C LEU A 728 20.78 7.80 -0.35
N LEU A 729 21.11 7.44 0.89
CA LEU A 729 22.37 6.75 1.20
C LEU A 729 22.18 5.24 1.34
N PHE A 730 21.37 4.78 2.31
CA PHE A 730 21.04 3.37 2.48
C PHE A 730 19.52 3.19 2.52
N GLY A 731 19.02 2.31 1.67
CA GLY A 731 17.61 1.95 1.66
C GLY A 731 17.20 1.30 0.35
N SER A 732 16.25 0.39 0.45
CA SER A 732 15.64 -0.26 -0.70
C SER A 732 14.33 0.41 -1.09
N GLY A 733 14.00 0.37 -2.38
CA GLY A 733 12.68 0.80 -2.84
C GLY A 733 11.57 -0.08 -2.27
N GLY A 734 10.38 0.50 -2.12
CA GLY A 734 9.20 -0.24 -1.70
C GLY A 734 8.69 -1.15 -2.82
N PHE A 735 8.20 -2.33 -2.48
CA PHE A 735 7.46 -3.19 -3.41
C PHE A 735 6.20 -2.51 -3.96
N GLY A 736 5.86 -2.79 -5.21
CA GLY A 736 4.58 -2.42 -5.80
C GLY A 736 3.43 -3.28 -5.28
N GLY A 737 2.23 -2.72 -5.25
CA GLY A 737 1.02 -3.42 -4.81
C GLY A 737 0.49 -4.40 -5.85
N PHE A 738 -0.26 -5.41 -5.41
CA PHE A 738 -0.88 -6.37 -6.32
C PHE A 738 -2.08 -5.77 -7.06
N GLY A 739 -2.32 -6.22 -8.30
CA GLY A 739 -3.52 -5.90 -9.04
C GLY A 739 -4.77 -6.58 -8.47
N GLY A 740 -5.94 -5.96 -8.67
CA GLY A 740 -7.21 -6.46 -8.17
C GLY A 740 -7.82 -7.59 -9.01
N PHE A 741 -8.77 -8.32 -8.42
CA PHE A 741 -9.60 -9.33 -9.10
C PHE A 741 -10.81 -8.68 -9.80
N GLY A 742 -11.14 -9.10 -11.03
CA GLY A 742 -12.38 -8.66 -11.69
C GLY A 742 -12.63 -9.28 -13.06
N SER A 743 -13.55 -8.71 -13.84
CA SER A 743 -13.83 -9.15 -15.21
C SER A 743 -12.60 -9.05 -16.11
N GLY A 744 -11.84 -7.97 -15.99
CA GLY A 744 -10.44 -7.88 -16.39
C GLY A 744 -9.58 -7.65 -15.15
N GLY A 745 -8.44 -8.33 -15.09
CA GLY A 745 -7.52 -8.22 -13.97
C GLY A 745 -6.85 -6.86 -13.90
N GLY A 746 -6.64 -6.35 -12.70
CA GLY A 746 -5.95 -5.08 -12.49
C GLY A 746 -4.45 -5.26 -12.67
N SER A 747 -3.74 -4.27 -13.20
CA SER A 747 -2.28 -4.36 -13.30
C SER A 747 -1.62 -4.27 -11.92
N GLY A 748 -0.48 -4.93 -11.75
CA GLY A 748 0.38 -4.73 -10.59
C GLY A 748 1.01 -3.33 -10.57
N GLY A 749 1.32 -2.85 -9.38
CA GLY A 749 2.02 -1.58 -9.17
C GLY A 749 3.52 -1.70 -9.39
N ASN A 750 4.16 -0.61 -9.81
CA ASN A 750 5.60 -0.60 -9.99
C ASN A 750 6.34 -0.58 -8.65
N GLY A 751 7.52 -1.20 -8.59
CA GLY A 751 8.44 -1.09 -7.47
C GLY A 751 9.11 0.29 -7.41
N GLY A 752 9.46 0.72 -6.19
CA GLY A 752 10.16 1.96 -5.93
C GLY A 752 11.67 1.85 -6.16
N ASN A 753 12.35 2.99 -6.27
CA ASN A 753 13.79 3.04 -6.51
C ASN A 753 14.59 3.02 -5.20
N ALA A 754 15.80 2.46 -5.26
CA ALA A 754 16.73 2.41 -4.15
C ALA A 754 17.57 3.69 -3.96
N GLY A 755 18.19 3.80 -2.78
CA GLY A 755 19.25 4.77 -2.48
C GLY A 755 20.60 4.37 -3.05
N LEU A 756 21.67 5.10 -2.73
CA LEU A 756 23.04 4.83 -3.18
C LEU A 756 23.47 3.36 -2.96
N PHE A 757 23.09 2.82 -1.80
CA PHE A 757 23.18 1.42 -1.42
C PHE A 757 21.78 0.83 -1.19
N GLY A 758 21.38 -0.16 -1.98
CA GLY A 758 20.11 -0.84 -1.79
C GLY A 758 19.57 -1.48 -3.07
N SER A 759 18.59 -2.36 -2.93
CA SER A 759 17.89 -2.98 -4.06
C SER A 759 16.63 -2.20 -4.43
N GLY A 760 16.30 -2.15 -5.72
CA GLY A 760 15.00 -1.68 -6.16
C GLY A 760 13.88 -2.57 -5.60
N GLY A 761 12.68 -2.00 -5.45
CA GLY A 761 11.52 -2.79 -5.05
C GLY A 761 11.03 -3.68 -6.19
N ASP A 762 10.53 -4.87 -5.89
CA ASP A 762 9.85 -5.70 -6.89
C ASP A 762 8.53 -5.05 -7.34
N GLY A 763 8.15 -5.29 -8.59
CA GLY A 763 6.82 -4.97 -9.10
C GLY A 763 5.76 -5.91 -8.54
N GLY A 764 4.54 -5.42 -8.35
CA GLY A 764 3.42 -6.22 -7.90
C GLY A 764 2.91 -7.16 -9.00
N ALA A 765 2.33 -8.31 -8.62
CA ALA A 765 1.71 -9.20 -9.61
C ALA A 765 0.39 -8.61 -10.13
N GLY A 766 0.06 -8.93 -11.38
CA GLY A 766 -1.24 -8.62 -11.97
C GLY A 766 -2.37 -9.45 -11.36
N GLY A 767 -3.57 -8.90 -11.36
CA GLY A 767 -4.76 -9.53 -10.81
C GLY A 767 -5.45 -10.48 -11.79
N PHE A 768 -6.31 -11.34 -11.27
CA PHE A 768 -7.04 -12.34 -12.05
C PHE A 768 -8.21 -11.71 -12.83
N GLY A 769 -8.36 -12.10 -14.11
CA GLY A 769 -9.46 -11.71 -15.00
C GLY A 769 -10.47 -12.84 -15.24
N VAL A 770 -11.77 -12.60 -15.02
CA VAL A 770 -12.81 -13.64 -15.20
C VAL A 770 -13.29 -13.75 -16.65
N PHE A 771 -13.43 -12.63 -17.38
CA PHE A 771 -14.04 -12.60 -18.72
C PHE A 771 -13.14 -12.01 -19.81
N ILE A 772 -12.21 -11.17 -19.39
CA ILE A 772 -11.27 -10.40 -20.20
C ILE A 772 -9.86 -10.79 -19.71
N ASP A 773 -8.86 -10.07 -20.18
CA ASP A 773 -7.46 -10.32 -19.92
C ASP A 773 -7.14 -10.27 -18.43
N GLY A 774 -6.17 -11.10 -18.04
CA GLY A 774 -5.50 -10.97 -16.76
C GLY A 774 -4.68 -9.67 -16.70
N GLY A 775 -4.48 -9.15 -15.50
CA GLY A 775 -3.72 -7.92 -15.31
C GLY A 775 -2.24 -8.12 -15.61
N SER A 776 -1.57 -7.11 -16.17
CA SER A 776 -0.11 -7.18 -16.32
C SER A 776 0.61 -7.05 -14.97
N GLY A 777 1.80 -7.64 -14.87
CA GLY A 777 2.71 -7.41 -13.75
C GLY A 777 3.29 -6.00 -13.76
N GLY A 778 3.56 -5.46 -12.58
CA GLY A 778 4.24 -4.17 -12.41
C GLY A 778 5.75 -4.28 -12.70
N SER A 779 6.37 -3.18 -13.12
CA SER A 779 7.82 -3.15 -13.31
C SER A 779 8.57 -3.08 -11.99
N GLY A 780 9.77 -3.67 -11.96
CA GLY A 780 10.71 -3.55 -10.85
C GLY A 780 11.39 -2.19 -10.80
N GLY A 781 11.70 -1.72 -9.59
CA GLY A 781 12.40 -0.47 -9.35
C GLY A 781 13.90 -0.55 -9.60
N SER A 782 14.54 0.60 -9.81
CA SER A 782 15.99 0.65 -10.03
C SER A 782 16.80 0.38 -8.76
N GLY A 783 17.91 -0.33 -8.92
CA GLY A 783 18.90 -0.58 -7.87
C GLY A 783 19.78 0.64 -7.59
N GLY A 784 20.49 0.58 -6.47
CA GLY A 784 21.27 1.71 -6.01
C GLY A 784 22.41 2.12 -6.96
N PRO A 785 22.66 3.43 -7.13
CA PRO A 785 23.64 3.92 -8.10
C PRO A 785 25.06 3.38 -7.91
N LEU A 786 25.48 3.08 -6.68
CA LEU A 786 26.82 2.58 -6.36
C LEU A 786 26.84 1.06 -6.19
N LEU A 787 25.98 0.54 -5.31
CA LEU A 787 25.84 -0.89 -5.08
C LEU A 787 24.37 -1.23 -4.83
N GLY A 788 23.78 -2.00 -5.74
CA GLY A 788 22.38 -2.34 -5.65
C GLY A 788 21.88 -3.12 -6.85
N THR A 789 21.02 -4.10 -6.61
CA THR A 789 20.37 -4.85 -7.68
C THR A 789 19.03 -4.22 -8.05
N GLY A 790 18.66 -4.34 -9.32
CA GLY A 790 17.30 -3.97 -9.73
C GLY A 790 16.25 -4.89 -9.12
N GLY A 791 15.06 -4.35 -8.88
CA GLY A 791 13.91 -5.12 -8.43
C GLY A 791 13.38 -6.01 -9.54
N SER A 792 12.81 -7.17 -9.20
CA SER A 792 12.19 -8.05 -10.17
C SER A 792 10.85 -7.50 -10.66
N GLY A 793 10.49 -7.80 -11.91
CA GLY A 793 9.16 -7.51 -12.44
C GLY A 793 8.12 -8.46 -11.86
N GLY A 794 6.89 -7.96 -11.68
CA GLY A 794 5.77 -8.75 -11.17
C GLY A 794 5.28 -9.76 -12.20
N ALA A 795 4.73 -10.88 -11.74
CA ALA A 795 4.08 -11.84 -12.63
C ALA A 795 2.78 -11.25 -13.23
N GLY A 796 2.40 -11.69 -14.43
CA GLY A 796 1.07 -11.45 -14.97
C GLY A 796 -0.02 -12.16 -14.16
N GLY A 797 -1.26 -11.71 -14.32
CA GLY A 797 -2.45 -12.35 -13.77
C GLY A 797 -3.06 -13.36 -14.74
N GLU A 798 -3.58 -14.47 -14.22
CA GLU A 798 -4.31 -15.45 -15.03
C GLU A 798 -5.66 -14.90 -15.51
N CYS A 799 -6.23 -15.52 -16.54
CA CYS A 799 -7.65 -15.38 -16.86
C CYS A 799 -8.39 -16.73 -16.96
N ASP A 800 -9.71 -16.72 -16.71
CA ASP A 800 -10.53 -17.93 -16.60
C ASP A 800 -10.56 -18.78 -17.88
N LEU A 801 -10.44 -20.11 -17.73
CA LEU A 801 -10.31 -21.12 -18.80
C LEU A 801 -11.60 -21.33 -19.63
N GLY A 802 -12.68 -20.60 -19.32
CA GLY A 802 -13.93 -20.57 -20.08
C GLY A 802 -14.14 -19.29 -20.90
N GLY A 803 -13.26 -18.29 -20.77
CA GLY A 803 -13.36 -16.97 -21.40
C GLY A 803 -12.64 -16.84 -22.74
N PHE A 804 -12.58 -15.61 -23.29
CA PHE A 804 -11.84 -15.26 -24.51
C PHE A 804 -10.59 -14.40 -24.23
N GLY A 805 -10.22 -14.19 -22.97
CA GLY A 805 -9.16 -13.28 -22.58
C GLY A 805 -7.75 -13.86 -22.69
N ASP A 806 -6.78 -12.96 -22.76
CA ASP A 806 -5.36 -13.26 -22.71
C ASP A 806 -4.86 -13.30 -21.25
N GLY A 807 -3.81 -14.07 -20.99
CA GLY A 807 -3.08 -13.99 -19.73
C GLY A 807 -2.32 -12.66 -19.65
N GLY A 808 -2.16 -12.13 -18.45
CA GLY A 808 -1.41 -10.89 -18.25
C GLY A 808 0.07 -11.05 -18.60
N ASP A 809 0.64 -10.02 -19.22
CA ASP A 809 2.08 -9.92 -19.44
C ASP A 809 2.82 -9.76 -18.08
N GLY A 810 4.01 -10.34 -17.97
CA GLY A 810 4.90 -10.08 -16.85
C GLY A 810 5.54 -8.69 -16.94
N GLY A 811 5.84 -8.09 -15.80
CA GLY A 811 6.47 -6.77 -15.72
C GLY A 811 7.97 -6.82 -16.00
N ASP A 812 8.54 -5.69 -16.44
CA ASP A 812 9.98 -5.58 -16.67
C ASP A 812 10.77 -5.53 -15.35
N GLY A 813 11.98 -6.08 -15.34
CA GLY A 813 12.92 -5.94 -14.23
C GLY A 813 13.59 -4.57 -14.21
N GLY A 814 13.91 -4.08 -13.01
CA GLY A 814 14.60 -2.81 -12.82
C GLY A 814 16.08 -2.88 -13.15
N GLY A 815 16.68 -1.75 -13.56
CA GLY A 815 18.12 -1.68 -13.85
C GLY A 815 18.98 -1.46 -12.59
N ALA A 816 20.22 -1.96 -12.61
CA ALA A 816 21.31 -1.53 -11.75
C ALA A 816 22.20 -0.50 -12.48
N MET A 817 23.08 0.20 -11.76
CA MET A 817 23.91 1.27 -12.33
C MET A 817 25.41 0.97 -12.37
N LEU A 818 26.09 0.90 -11.22
CA LEU A 818 27.55 0.68 -11.17
C LEU A 818 27.90 -0.76 -10.80
N ILE A 819 27.53 -1.21 -9.60
CA ILE A 819 27.71 -2.58 -9.14
C ILE A 819 26.35 -3.17 -8.78
N GLY A 820 25.97 -4.26 -9.42
CA GLY A 820 24.71 -4.94 -9.17
C GLY A 820 24.15 -5.58 -10.43
N ASN A 821 23.37 -6.65 -10.26
CA ASN A 821 22.64 -7.23 -11.38
C ASN A 821 21.33 -6.48 -11.64
N GLY A 822 20.89 -6.46 -12.88
CA GLY A 822 19.53 -6.07 -13.21
C GLY A 822 18.52 -7.03 -12.58
N GLY A 823 17.29 -6.56 -12.36
CA GLY A 823 16.18 -7.39 -11.91
C GLY A 823 15.70 -8.34 -13.00
N ASN A 824 15.23 -9.53 -12.64
CA ASN A 824 14.59 -10.41 -13.61
C ASN A 824 13.23 -9.83 -14.05
N GLY A 825 12.87 -10.04 -15.31
CA GLY A 825 11.52 -9.82 -15.79
C GLY A 825 10.55 -10.81 -15.15
N GLY A 826 9.32 -10.35 -14.94
CA GLY A 826 8.23 -11.15 -14.43
C GLY A 826 7.72 -12.15 -15.46
N ASN A 827 7.24 -13.29 -14.99
CA ASN A 827 6.64 -14.30 -15.85
C ASN A 827 5.28 -13.86 -16.37
N GLY A 828 4.96 -14.19 -17.61
CA GLY A 828 3.60 -14.11 -18.14
C GLY A 828 2.69 -15.15 -17.48
N ALA A 829 1.39 -14.93 -17.60
CA ALA A 829 0.37 -15.81 -17.04
C ALA A 829 -0.40 -16.59 -18.11
N ALA A 830 -1.04 -17.66 -17.67
CA ALA A 830 -1.88 -18.48 -18.54
C ALA A 830 -3.12 -17.70 -19.00
N GLY A 831 -3.41 -17.79 -20.29
CA GLY A 831 -4.66 -17.30 -20.88
C GLY A 831 -5.76 -18.36 -20.89
N ALA A 832 -6.95 -17.96 -21.33
CA ALA A 832 -8.11 -18.84 -21.36
C ALA A 832 -7.95 -20.02 -22.35
N THR A 833 -7.12 -19.86 -23.39
CA THR A 833 -6.91 -20.86 -24.44
C THR A 833 -5.44 -20.96 -24.85
N ALA A 834 -5.07 -22.05 -25.52
CA ALA A 834 -3.69 -22.24 -25.96
C ALA A 834 -3.24 -21.12 -26.91
N GLY A 835 -2.15 -20.44 -26.56
CA GLY A 835 -1.59 -19.33 -27.33
C GLY A 835 -2.12 -17.95 -26.96
N THR A 836 -2.95 -17.85 -25.92
CA THR A 836 -3.35 -16.57 -25.31
C THR A 836 -2.57 -16.26 -24.03
N ASP A 837 -1.46 -16.95 -23.79
CA ASP A 837 -0.61 -16.72 -22.63
C ASP A 837 0.11 -15.37 -22.73
N GLY A 838 0.25 -14.72 -21.58
CA GLY A 838 0.97 -13.46 -21.46
C GLY A 838 2.47 -13.60 -21.75
N LYS A 839 3.08 -12.54 -22.22
CA LYS A 839 4.52 -12.49 -22.48
C LYS A 839 5.29 -12.34 -21.18
N GLY A 840 6.47 -12.96 -21.10
CA GLY A 840 7.44 -12.62 -20.06
C GLY A 840 7.96 -11.18 -20.23
N GLY A 841 8.15 -10.47 -19.11
CA GLY A 841 8.74 -9.14 -19.10
C GLY A 841 10.25 -9.16 -19.40
N ALA A 842 10.80 -8.02 -19.80
CA ALA A 842 12.23 -7.90 -20.05
C ALA A 842 13.05 -7.91 -18.75
N GLY A 843 14.25 -8.48 -18.78
CA GLY A 843 15.22 -8.30 -17.72
C GLY A 843 15.78 -6.88 -17.68
N GLY A 844 16.08 -6.36 -16.49
CA GLY A 844 16.70 -5.05 -16.31
C GLY A 844 18.19 -5.06 -16.63
N THR A 845 18.78 -3.90 -16.87
CA THR A 845 20.23 -3.79 -17.18
C THR A 845 21.10 -4.03 -15.95
N GLY A 846 22.24 -4.69 -16.12
CA GLY A 846 23.27 -4.87 -15.11
C GLY A 846 24.15 -3.63 -14.90
N GLY A 847 24.92 -3.65 -13.82
CA GLY A 847 25.85 -2.58 -13.46
C GLY A 847 27.01 -2.47 -14.45
N THR A 848 27.31 -1.23 -14.85
CA THR A 848 28.36 -0.89 -15.82
C THR A 848 29.78 -1.30 -15.42
N LEU A 849 30.06 -1.45 -14.11
CA LEU A 849 31.35 -1.94 -13.62
C LEU A 849 31.33 -3.44 -13.31
N LEU A 850 30.29 -3.91 -12.63
CA LEU A 850 30.13 -5.32 -12.28
C LEU A 850 28.66 -5.67 -12.08
N GLY A 851 28.14 -6.54 -12.94
CA GLY A 851 26.79 -7.09 -12.84
C GLY A 851 26.35 -7.73 -14.15
N GLU A 852 25.41 -8.65 -14.06
CA GLU A 852 24.71 -9.22 -15.22
C GLU A 852 23.37 -8.53 -15.43
N ASP A 853 22.93 -8.47 -16.69
CA ASP A 853 21.55 -8.16 -17.02
C ASP A 853 20.61 -9.19 -16.37
N GLY A 854 19.41 -8.75 -16.05
CA GLY A 854 18.34 -9.60 -15.59
C GLY A 854 17.92 -10.60 -16.65
N LEU A 855 17.40 -11.75 -16.21
CA LEU A 855 16.79 -12.71 -17.12
C LEU A 855 15.40 -12.21 -17.53
N ASN A 856 15.03 -12.40 -18.78
CA ASN A 856 13.65 -12.20 -19.22
C ASN A 856 12.71 -13.17 -18.50
N GLY A 857 11.48 -12.73 -18.30
CA GLY A 857 10.38 -13.58 -17.89
C GLY A 857 10.09 -14.68 -18.89
N LEU A 858 9.46 -15.74 -18.40
CA LEU A 858 9.00 -16.86 -19.20
C LEU A 858 7.52 -16.66 -19.58
N THR A 859 7.10 -17.30 -20.67
CA THR A 859 5.70 -17.42 -21.12
C THR A 859 5.20 -18.82 -20.83
#